data_AF-A0A8H6PTJ0-F1
#
_entry.id   AF-A0A8H6PTJ0-F1
#
_cell.length_a   1.000
_cell.length_b   1.000
_cell.length_c   1.000
_cell.angle_alpha   90.00
_cell.angle_beta   90.00
_cell.angle_gamma   90.00
#
_symmetry.space_group_name_H-M   'P 1'
#
loop_
_entity.id
_entity.type
_entity.pdbx_description
1 polymer ?
#
loop_
_entity_poly.entity_id
_entity_poly.type
_entity_poly.pdbx_seq_one_letter_code
_entity_poly.pdbx_strand_id
1 'polypeptide(L)'
;MDVTAQSFPYHLPRILDDLATCCFVSMDFEFSGIAATSANPNRGSQTLQERYEEVKSAADKYQILQVGLTICHEDIENASYTLKPYNVNLNPIIDRRLEVERNWSMQSSAIEFLLENKFSIDSVLKQGVQYLSREEQEQAIANAIERRDRVAVHTSIDVKETEHESLAFLKAVRRLVDDWLALGATREEYLNIPPPTRLGVAQSPKSLPSALNRFQKRLVHQLIEVEYPSLVTIGKTDFIQIIDYNEERERSVREQRVTRLQERTWKQTGFRWVAEALAGGDLTNLDSGCFIGIMASSAAVEPKYPLKEFSEKLKQRLKEHRPVLVGHNLFSDLIYFCRCFFRPLPRKVEEFQSMAHELFPVLMDTKYMATHNCGSINPKSSLAELNDNLAKKAIPQISIHPQHLKYTTQKIEHEAGYDSLLTAQVFIRLSAQLRDGGIDLPQRKSTQNAPDTSKVQQTYQDIASESHAGGRLQTTPESAKKTFEQESKPSGKESAKEPTTRVLGTRFDLLEVEEALDEVDSNIPIDYRRLSLGPSDSVDVMQKAANGELIPRLGAEFWKVYGNKLRVFGTLERVCVMGPSIVDSRVCRSCQETLVRRNYASTAAPSPASETASTPVSTFPVVKPTHIIKAGVVLSRPPQITRDLTPFEKAYFFYQKRLNERLALPFTKYFYFKRGTPADEDWKRKIRERQTPARDIGKYNAYSKEAWNDELLVGAVESEPEHQIEMLVRDAEATVNATSQDTSKKEEIPRPYPRVTEADQKNDLKSLNRALQRTLYLLVQTKEGFWKLPSSPVETGETLRLAAERTLEQSAGVNMNTWMVGYHPVGHHVYNFRHPKTDPATGQQCFGEKTFFMKSRIMAGQADLSANVQNLQDFKWLAKEEISKFVLPHYYSNIKNMLAER
;
A
#
# COMPACT_ATOMS: atom_id res chain seq x y z
N MET A 1 -5.65 -2.47 -17.75
CA MET A 1 -6.30 -3.78 -18.03
C MET A 1 -6.28 -4.58 -16.75
N ASP A 2 -7.42 -5.07 -16.28
CA ASP A 2 -7.48 -5.89 -15.06
C ASP A 2 -7.04 -7.34 -15.34
N VAL A 3 -6.25 -7.90 -14.44
CA VAL A 3 -5.69 -9.25 -14.53
C VAL A 3 -6.03 -10.04 -13.27
N THR A 4 -6.92 -11.02 -13.43
CA THR A 4 -7.30 -12.01 -12.41
C THR A 4 -6.49 -13.31 -12.59
N ALA A 5 -6.49 -14.18 -11.57
CA ALA A 5 -5.87 -15.51 -11.60
C ALA A 5 -6.28 -16.38 -12.80
N GLN A 6 -7.52 -16.23 -13.30
CA GLN A 6 -7.99 -16.96 -14.48
C GLN A 6 -7.39 -16.41 -15.79
N SER A 7 -7.20 -15.09 -15.87
CA SER A 7 -6.64 -14.40 -17.04
C SER A 7 -5.11 -14.39 -17.07
N PHE A 8 -4.47 -14.43 -15.89
CA PHE A 8 -3.02 -14.25 -15.73
C PHE A 8 -2.17 -15.21 -16.58
N PRO A 9 -2.47 -16.52 -16.71
CA PRO A 9 -1.71 -17.42 -17.60
C PRO A 9 -1.68 -16.99 -19.08
N TYR A 10 -2.71 -16.28 -19.55
CA TYR A 10 -2.80 -15.77 -20.93
C TYR A 10 -2.13 -14.39 -21.10
N HIS A 11 -2.07 -13.59 -20.03
CA HIS A 11 -1.42 -12.27 -20.05
C HIS A 11 0.08 -12.34 -19.70
N LEU A 12 0.50 -13.26 -18.84
CA LEU A 12 1.90 -13.47 -18.44
C LEU A 12 2.88 -13.53 -19.63
N PRO A 13 2.70 -14.37 -20.67
CA PRO A 13 3.63 -14.41 -21.80
C PRO A 13 3.71 -13.07 -22.54
N ARG A 14 2.60 -12.31 -22.64
CA ARG A 14 2.60 -10.98 -23.28
C ARG A 14 3.30 -9.93 -22.41
N ILE A 15 3.08 -9.96 -21.09
CA ILE A 15 3.79 -9.12 -20.12
C ILE A 15 5.30 -9.39 -20.22
N LEU A 16 5.71 -10.65 -20.35
CA LEU A 16 7.12 -11.04 -20.49
C LEU A 16 7.73 -10.61 -21.84
N ASP A 17 7.00 -10.72 -22.96
CA ASP A 17 7.45 -10.21 -24.27
C ASP A 17 7.59 -8.68 -24.28
N ASP A 18 6.65 -7.99 -23.62
CA ASP A 18 6.66 -6.55 -23.44
C ASP A 18 7.81 -6.10 -22.52
N LEU A 19 8.06 -6.78 -21.40
CA LEU A 19 9.19 -6.49 -20.52
C LEU A 19 10.54 -6.66 -21.24
N ALA A 20 10.68 -7.65 -22.12
CA ALA A 20 11.89 -7.91 -22.91
C ALA A 20 12.21 -6.84 -23.98
N THR A 21 11.31 -5.87 -24.20
CA THR A 21 11.44 -4.82 -25.23
C THR A 21 11.16 -3.41 -24.72
N CYS A 22 10.56 -3.25 -23.54
CA CYS A 22 10.17 -1.96 -22.99
C CYS A 22 11.36 -1.04 -22.65
N CYS A 23 11.13 0.28 -22.65
CA CYS A 23 12.15 1.27 -22.28
C CYS A 23 12.13 1.62 -20.78
N PHE A 24 10.95 1.57 -20.15
CA PHE A 24 10.79 1.69 -18.70
C PHE A 24 9.49 1.03 -18.26
N VAL A 25 9.40 0.74 -16.96
CA VAL A 25 8.21 0.22 -16.30
C VAL A 25 7.86 1.14 -15.14
N SER A 26 6.61 1.62 -15.10
CA SER A 26 6.09 2.32 -13.94
C SER A 26 5.29 1.37 -13.05
N MET A 27 5.51 1.42 -11.75
CA MET A 27 4.77 0.65 -10.75
C MET A 27 4.17 1.54 -9.66
N ASP A 28 3.11 1.03 -9.05
CA ASP A 28 2.36 1.62 -7.94
C ASP A 28 1.61 0.47 -7.22
N PHE A 29 1.26 0.59 -5.93
CA PHE A 29 0.73 -0.53 -5.13
C PHE A 29 -0.32 -0.11 -4.10
N GLU A 30 -1.37 -0.92 -3.97
CA GLU A 30 -2.30 -0.85 -2.82
C GLU A 30 -1.91 -1.88 -1.75
N PHE A 31 -1.84 -1.44 -0.48
CA PHE A 31 -1.39 -2.25 0.65
C PHE A 31 -2.51 -2.58 1.64
N SER A 32 -2.44 -3.74 2.30
CA SER A 32 -3.34 -4.09 3.41
C SER A 32 -3.13 -3.26 4.68
N GLY A 33 -2.07 -2.46 4.73
CA GLY A 33 -1.69 -1.54 5.80
C GLY A 33 -0.33 -0.92 5.53
N ILE A 34 -0.01 0.16 6.24
CA ILE A 34 1.16 1.01 6.04
C ILE A 34 1.95 1.20 7.34
N ALA A 35 3.15 1.78 7.26
CA ALA A 35 3.93 2.14 8.44
C ALA A 35 3.19 3.21 9.28
N ALA A 36 2.79 2.82 10.49
CA ALA A 36 2.15 3.74 11.44
C ALA A 36 3.19 4.72 12.01
N THR A 37 3.16 5.97 11.54
CA THR A 37 4.00 7.04 12.06
C THR A 37 3.83 7.16 13.58
N SER A 38 4.92 7.03 14.33
CA SER A 38 4.91 7.14 15.79
C SER A 38 4.32 8.50 16.23
N ALA A 39 3.14 8.49 16.83
CA ALA A 39 2.36 9.69 17.18
C ALA A 39 2.91 10.45 18.41
N ASN A 40 4.23 10.59 18.51
CA ASN A 40 4.92 11.25 19.60
C ASN A 40 5.49 12.61 19.13
N PRO A 41 4.79 13.74 19.38
CA PRO A 41 5.09 15.03 18.77
C PRO A 41 6.42 15.67 19.24
N ASN A 42 7.09 15.09 20.23
CA ASN A 42 8.41 15.53 20.71
C ASN A 42 9.58 14.81 20.00
N ARG A 43 9.32 13.85 19.12
CA ARG A 43 10.38 13.19 18.32
C ARG A 43 10.76 14.11 17.16
N GLY A 44 12.06 14.39 17.00
CA GLY A 44 12.58 15.18 15.88
C GLY A 44 12.45 14.43 14.54
N SER A 45 12.95 15.04 13.46
CA SER A 45 13.10 14.35 12.17
C SER A 45 13.90 13.06 12.36
N GLN A 46 13.34 11.94 11.91
CA GLN A 46 13.93 10.61 12.07
C GLN A 46 15.22 10.47 11.24
N THR A 47 16.03 9.47 11.55
CA THR A 47 17.05 8.97 10.62
C THR A 47 16.41 8.14 9.50
N LEU A 48 17.10 8.02 8.37
CA LEU A 48 16.70 7.13 7.28
C LEU A 48 16.63 5.67 7.73
N GLN A 49 17.51 5.24 8.65
CA GLN A 49 17.49 3.90 9.24
C GLN A 49 16.26 3.67 10.13
N GLU A 50 15.85 4.63 10.97
CA GLU A 50 14.60 4.50 11.74
C GLU A 50 13.38 4.39 10.82
N ARG A 51 13.33 5.21 9.77
CA ARG A 51 12.22 5.16 8.79
C ARG A 51 12.23 3.88 7.96
N TYR A 52 13.41 3.35 7.63
CA TYR A 52 13.55 2.04 7.01
C TYR A 52 13.01 0.93 7.92
N GLU A 53 13.37 0.91 9.21
CA GLU A 53 12.90 -0.12 10.14
C GLU A 53 11.37 -0.02 10.40
N GLU A 54 10.80 1.19 10.43
CA GLU A 54 9.34 1.39 10.51
C GLU A 54 8.60 0.83 9.28
N VAL A 55 9.14 1.05 8.07
CA VAL A 55 8.53 0.54 6.82
C VAL A 55 8.77 -0.96 6.65
N LYS A 56 9.96 -1.47 6.97
CA LYS A 56 10.26 -2.91 7.05
C LYS A 56 9.30 -3.61 8.02
N SER A 57 9.15 -3.08 9.23
CA SER A 57 8.23 -3.59 10.25
C SER A 57 6.75 -3.54 9.87
N ALA A 58 6.41 -2.83 8.80
CA ALA A 58 5.08 -2.80 8.19
C ALA A 58 4.98 -3.82 7.04
N ALA A 59 5.99 -3.91 6.16
CA ALA A 59 6.09 -4.91 5.10
C ALA A 59 6.18 -6.36 5.63
N ASP A 60 6.74 -6.57 6.83
CA ASP A 60 6.74 -7.86 7.54
C ASP A 60 5.35 -8.24 8.11
N LYS A 61 4.32 -7.39 7.99
CA LYS A 61 2.96 -7.61 8.56
C LYS A 61 1.82 -7.44 7.55
N TYR A 62 1.96 -6.46 6.66
CA TYR A 62 0.98 -6.07 5.65
C TYR A 62 1.44 -6.54 4.27
N GLN A 63 0.50 -6.77 3.35
CA GLN A 63 0.77 -7.33 2.04
C GLN A 63 0.29 -6.41 0.92
N ILE A 64 0.90 -6.54 -0.26
CA ILE A 64 0.41 -5.92 -1.48
C ILE A 64 -0.89 -6.63 -1.88
N LEU A 65 -1.97 -5.87 -2.05
CA LEU A 65 -3.29 -6.38 -2.45
C LEU A 65 -3.58 -6.13 -3.94
N GLN A 66 -2.98 -5.10 -4.54
CA GLN A 66 -3.08 -4.78 -5.95
C GLN A 66 -1.78 -4.16 -6.48
N VAL A 67 -1.40 -4.53 -7.70
CA VAL A 67 -0.24 -4.02 -8.42
C VAL A 67 -0.69 -3.23 -9.65
N GLY A 68 -0.30 -1.98 -9.69
CA GLY A 68 -0.23 -1.19 -10.92
C GLY A 68 1.06 -1.48 -11.66
N LEU A 69 0.96 -1.79 -12.95
CA LEU A 69 2.12 -2.03 -13.81
C LEU A 69 1.86 -1.38 -15.17
N THR A 70 2.52 -0.26 -15.45
CA THR A 70 2.46 0.40 -16.77
C THR A 70 3.78 0.22 -17.50
N ILE A 71 3.78 -0.68 -18.48
CA ILE A 71 4.94 -0.94 -19.35
C ILE A 71 4.94 0.10 -20.47
N CYS A 72 6.11 0.70 -20.74
CA CYS A 72 6.28 1.72 -21.78
C CYS A 72 7.19 1.24 -22.90
N HIS A 73 6.73 1.43 -24.15
CA HIS A 73 7.53 1.23 -25.36
C HIS A 73 7.80 2.57 -26.03
N GLU A 74 9.02 2.73 -26.55
CA GLU A 74 9.48 3.93 -27.25
C GLU A 74 9.51 3.68 -28.76
N ASP A 75 8.81 4.51 -29.53
CA ASP A 75 8.95 4.62 -30.97
C ASP A 75 9.96 5.74 -31.27
N ILE A 76 11.16 5.35 -31.68
CA ILE A 76 12.26 6.26 -32.02
C ILE A 76 11.99 7.00 -33.33
N GLU A 77 11.29 6.39 -34.29
CA GLU A 77 11.05 6.98 -35.61
C GLU A 77 10.06 8.15 -35.49
N ASN A 78 8.90 7.89 -34.87
CA ASN A 78 7.83 8.87 -34.67
C ASN A 78 7.98 9.71 -33.39
N ALA A 79 9.03 9.49 -32.60
CA ALA A 79 9.30 10.15 -31.32
C ALA A 79 8.10 10.12 -30.35
N SER A 80 7.54 8.91 -30.15
CA SER A 80 6.31 8.72 -29.37
C SER A 80 6.42 7.54 -28.38
N TYR A 81 5.60 7.59 -27.33
CA TYR A 81 5.54 6.55 -26.31
C TYR A 81 4.21 5.81 -26.33
N THR A 82 4.25 4.48 -26.23
CA THR A 82 3.07 3.60 -26.14
C THR A 82 3.00 2.99 -24.75
N LEU A 83 1.94 3.32 -24.00
CA LEU A 83 1.72 2.84 -22.64
C LEU A 83 0.77 1.64 -22.60
N LYS A 84 1.17 0.59 -21.90
CA LYS A 84 0.40 -0.63 -21.62
C LYS A 84 0.14 -0.78 -20.11
N PRO A 85 -0.90 -0.13 -19.57
CA PRO A 85 -1.27 -0.24 -18.16
C PRO A 85 -2.01 -1.55 -17.84
N TYR A 86 -1.54 -2.22 -16.79
CA TYR A 86 -2.12 -3.40 -16.16
C TYR A 86 -2.45 -3.12 -14.69
N ASN A 87 -3.46 -3.84 -14.18
CA ASN A 87 -3.92 -3.78 -12.80
C ASN A 87 -4.09 -5.23 -12.31
N VAL A 88 -3.32 -5.65 -11.32
CA VAL A 88 -3.24 -7.06 -10.91
C VAL A 88 -3.57 -7.20 -9.44
N ASN A 89 -4.75 -7.72 -9.11
CA ASN A 89 -5.10 -8.06 -7.73
C ASN A 89 -4.23 -9.25 -7.28
N LEU A 90 -3.64 -9.20 -6.09
CA LEU A 90 -2.75 -10.24 -5.56
C LEU A 90 -3.36 -11.00 -4.40
N ASN A 91 -3.42 -12.32 -4.50
CA ASN A 91 -4.00 -13.17 -3.47
C ASN A 91 -2.90 -13.69 -2.51
N PRO A 92 -2.91 -13.29 -1.22
CA PRO A 92 -1.92 -13.74 -0.25
C PRO A 92 -2.11 -15.20 0.22
N ILE A 93 -3.08 -15.96 -0.28
CA ILE A 93 -3.37 -17.33 0.16
C ILE A 93 -2.49 -18.38 -0.57
N ILE A 94 -1.66 -19.11 0.19
CA ILE A 94 -0.84 -20.25 -0.25
C ILE A 94 -1.68 -21.55 -0.29
N ASP A 95 -1.38 -22.52 -1.19
CA ASP A 95 -1.96 -23.87 -1.11
C ASP A 95 -1.43 -24.57 0.16
N ARG A 96 -2.34 -24.98 1.04
CA ARG A 96 -2.03 -25.75 2.27
C ARG A 96 -1.17 -26.98 2.01
N ARG A 97 -1.16 -27.51 0.78
CA ARG A 97 -0.30 -28.62 0.34
C ARG A 97 1.18 -28.27 0.12
N LEU A 98 1.57 -26.99 0.16
CA LEU A 98 2.98 -26.58 0.25
C LEU A 98 3.49 -26.55 1.70
N GLU A 99 2.58 -26.59 2.67
CA GLU A 99 2.89 -26.69 4.11
C GLU A 99 3.78 -25.55 4.65
N VAL A 100 3.65 -24.38 4.00
CA VAL A 100 4.19 -23.07 4.43
C VAL A 100 3.02 -22.19 4.88
N GLU A 101 3.18 -21.48 6.00
CA GLU A 101 2.13 -20.67 6.61
C GLU A 101 2.46 -19.17 6.55
N ARG A 102 1.79 -18.44 5.66
CA ARG A 102 1.91 -16.98 5.54
C ARG A 102 0.90 -16.27 6.46
N ASN A 103 1.38 -15.80 7.60
CA ASN A 103 0.62 -14.92 8.48
C ASN A 103 0.69 -13.46 7.97
N TRP A 104 -0.46 -12.80 7.84
CA TRP A 104 -0.58 -11.42 7.39
C TRP A 104 -1.72 -10.70 8.10
N SER A 105 -1.72 -9.36 8.07
CA SER A 105 -2.67 -8.50 8.77
C SER A 105 -3.30 -7.44 7.86
N MET A 106 -4.35 -6.78 8.38
CA MET A 106 -5.00 -5.63 7.76
C MET A 106 -5.07 -4.47 8.76
N GLN A 107 -4.81 -3.25 8.31
CA GLN A 107 -4.93 -2.03 9.10
C GLN A 107 -6.28 -1.36 8.82
N SER A 108 -7.09 -1.14 9.86
CA SER A 108 -8.46 -0.63 9.74
C SER A 108 -8.57 0.62 8.85
N SER A 109 -7.71 1.63 9.05
CA SER A 109 -7.74 2.89 8.30
C SER A 109 -7.27 2.77 6.85
N ALA A 110 -6.43 1.79 6.52
CA ALA A 110 -6.02 1.52 5.14
C ALA A 110 -7.15 0.80 4.39
N ILE A 111 -7.79 -0.17 5.05
CA ILE A 111 -8.96 -0.87 4.52
C ILE A 111 -10.16 0.07 4.35
N GLU A 112 -10.40 0.98 5.30
CA GLU A 112 -11.43 2.02 5.21
C GLU A 112 -11.23 2.90 3.97
N PHE A 113 -10.03 3.45 3.79
CA PHE A 113 -9.66 4.25 2.60
C PHE A 113 -9.81 3.46 1.28
N LEU A 114 -9.39 2.19 1.24
CA LEU A 114 -9.57 1.33 0.06
C LEU A 114 -11.06 1.11 -0.26
N LEU A 115 -11.89 0.86 0.76
CA LEU A 115 -13.33 0.65 0.57
C LEU A 115 -14.05 1.93 0.13
N GLU A 116 -13.64 3.11 0.61
CA GLU A 116 -14.15 4.40 0.11
C GLU A 116 -13.83 4.58 -1.40
N ASN A 117 -12.65 4.15 -1.84
CA ASN A 117 -12.25 4.12 -3.25
C ASN A 117 -12.78 2.89 -4.03
N LYS A 118 -13.79 2.19 -3.49
CA LYS A 118 -14.52 1.06 -4.11
C LYS A 118 -13.68 -0.21 -4.32
N PHE A 119 -12.56 -0.36 -3.63
CA PHE A 119 -11.73 -1.56 -3.68
C PHE A 119 -12.49 -2.82 -3.21
N SER A 120 -12.26 -3.95 -3.86
CA SER A 120 -12.96 -5.21 -3.54
C SER A 120 -12.03 -6.27 -2.97
N ILE A 121 -11.97 -6.36 -1.64
CA ILE A 121 -11.21 -7.39 -0.91
C ILE A 121 -11.68 -8.80 -1.30
N ASP A 122 -12.99 -8.98 -1.57
CA ASP A 122 -13.56 -10.24 -2.01
C ASP A 122 -13.03 -10.68 -3.39
N SER A 123 -12.84 -9.73 -4.32
CA SER A 123 -12.17 -9.98 -5.60
C SER A 123 -10.70 -10.39 -5.39
N VAL A 124 -9.97 -9.72 -4.51
CA VAL A 124 -8.57 -10.06 -4.19
C VAL A 124 -8.45 -11.50 -3.68
N LEU A 125 -9.26 -11.90 -2.69
CA LEU A 125 -9.15 -13.20 -2.04
C LEU A 125 -9.71 -14.37 -2.89
N LYS A 126 -10.64 -14.11 -3.82
CA LYS A 126 -11.23 -15.15 -4.69
C LYS A 126 -10.62 -15.22 -6.10
N GLN A 127 -10.16 -14.09 -6.62
CA GLN A 127 -9.78 -13.92 -8.04
C GLN A 127 -8.39 -13.27 -8.23
N GLY A 128 -7.73 -12.81 -7.16
CA GLY A 128 -6.37 -12.30 -7.23
C GLY A 128 -5.35 -13.37 -7.64
N VAL A 129 -4.33 -12.95 -8.38
CA VAL A 129 -3.20 -13.78 -8.82
C VAL A 129 -2.38 -14.20 -7.60
N GLN A 130 -2.11 -15.49 -7.46
CA GLN A 130 -1.27 -16.00 -6.37
C GLN A 130 0.20 -15.60 -6.55
N TYR A 131 0.95 -15.62 -5.46
CA TYR A 131 2.41 -15.49 -5.47
C TYR A 131 3.00 -16.30 -4.31
N LEU A 132 4.28 -16.64 -4.47
CA LEU A 132 5.11 -17.31 -3.48
C LEU A 132 6.50 -16.66 -3.55
N SER A 133 7.06 -16.19 -2.43
CA SER A 133 8.39 -15.57 -2.41
C SER A 133 9.50 -16.60 -2.68
N ARG A 134 10.77 -16.18 -2.78
CA ARG A 134 11.89 -17.14 -2.86
C ARG A 134 12.04 -17.90 -1.54
N GLU A 135 12.03 -17.17 -0.42
CA GLU A 135 12.03 -17.71 0.96
C GLU A 135 10.95 -18.80 1.18
N GLU A 136 9.71 -18.55 0.76
CA GLU A 136 8.61 -19.51 0.93
C GLU A 136 8.74 -20.72 -0.02
N GLN A 137 9.34 -20.54 -1.20
CA GLN A 137 9.67 -21.63 -2.11
C GLN A 137 10.80 -22.51 -1.56
N GLU A 138 11.86 -21.89 -1.04
CA GLU A 138 12.99 -22.55 -0.38
C GLU A 138 12.49 -23.36 0.82
N GLN A 139 11.65 -22.76 1.67
CA GLN A 139 11.04 -23.44 2.82
C GLN A 139 10.14 -24.61 2.39
N ALA A 140 9.30 -24.44 1.36
CA ALA A 140 8.45 -25.53 0.86
C ALA A 140 9.27 -26.72 0.32
N ILE A 141 10.41 -26.44 -0.34
CA ILE A 141 11.32 -27.47 -0.86
C ILE A 141 12.11 -28.14 0.28
N ALA A 142 12.64 -27.36 1.24
CA ALA A 142 13.35 -27.88 2.40
C ALA A 142 12.46 -28.81 3.25
N ASN A 143 11.22 -28.38 3.56
CA ASN A 143 10.22 -29.19 4.24
C ASN A 143 9.92 -30.51 3.50
N ALA A 144 9.99 -30.52 2.17
CA ALA A 144 9.75 -31.70 1.35
C ALA A 144 10.93 -32.67 1.33
N ILE A 145 12.17 -32.15 1.32
CA ILE A 145 13.40 -32.95 1.41
C ILE A 145 13.51 -33.55 2.82
N GLU A 146 13.30 -32.77 3.87
CA GLU A 146 13.28 -33.28 5.25
C GLU A 146 12.26 -34.43 5.41
N ARG A 147 11.09 -34.32 4.77
CA ARG A 147 10.06 -35.38 4.75
C ARG A 147 10.33 -36.54 3.80
N ARG A 148 11.21 -36.38 2.81
CA ARG A 148 11.73 -37.48 1.98
C ARG A 148 12.67 -38.35 2.81
N ASP A 149 13.46 -37.71 3.67
CA ASP A 149 14.58 -38.31 4.40
C ASP A 149 14.21 -38.73 5.83
N ARG A 150 13.15 -38.14 6.42
CA ARG A 150 12.43 -38.69 7.58
C ARG A 150 11.77 -40.03 7.21
N VAL A 151 12.53 -41.11 7.37
CA VAL A 151 11.95 -42.43 7.60
C VAL A 151 11.16 -42.37 8.90
N ALA A 152 9.84 -42.49 8.83
CA ALA A 152 9.03 -42.77 10.01
C ALA A 152 9.44 -44.14 10.55
N VAL A 153 9.85 -44.17 11.82
CA VAL A 153 10.13 -45.40 12.56
C VAL A 153 9.30 -45.33 13.84
N HIS A 154 8.02 -45.64 13.74
CA HIS A 154 7.21 -45.94 14.90
C HIS A 154 7.76 -47.20 15.58
N THR A 155 8.32 -47.03 16.79
CA THR A 155 8.85 -48.15 17.61
C THR A 155 7.80 -48.76 18.54
N SER A 156 6.60 -48.19 18.60
CA SER A 156 5.49 -48.66 19.44
C SER A 156 4.13 -48.24 18.87
N ILE A 157 3.11 -49.03 19.19
CA ILE A 157 1.71 -48.75 18.82
C ILE A 157 1.08 -47.95 19.97
N ASP A 158 0.76 -46.69 19.69
CA ASP A 158 0.24 -45.70 20.64
C ASP A 158 -1.26 -45.94 20.93
N VAL A 159 -1.53 -46.96 21.76
CA VAL A 159 -2.85 -47.38 22.26
C VAL A 159 -2.74 -47.75 23.75
N LYS A 160 -3.65 -47.25 24.58
CA LYS A 160 -3.69 -47.56 26.03
C LYS A 160 -4.35 -48.91 26.28
N GLU A 161 -3.90 -49.62 27.32
CA GLU A 161 -4.45 -50.92 27.73
C GLU A 161 -5.97 -50.87 28.05
N THR A 162 -6.49 -49.68 28.39
CA THR A 162 -7.92 -49.45 28.64
C THR A 162 -8.77 -49.37 27.36
N GLU A 163 -8.17 -49.21 26.17
CA GLU A 163 -8.89 -49.11 24.89
C GLU A 163 -9.18 -50.49 24.28
N HIS A 164 -10.09 -51.22 24.92
CA HIS A 164 -10.48 -52.58 24.55
C HIS A 164 -10.95 -52.70 23.09
N GLU A 165 -11.62 -51.68 22.54
CA GLU A 165 -12.05 -51.65 21.13
C GLU A 165 -10.87 -51.48 20.16
N SER A 166 -9.94 -50.57 20.44
CA SER A 166 -8.71 -50.36 19.66
C SER A 166 -7.87 -51.64 19.61
N LEU A 167 -7.75 -52.33 20.75
CA LEU A 167 -7.02 -53.60 20.87
C LEU A 167 -7.74 -54.76 20.14
N ALA A 168 -9.06 -54.85 20.22
CA ALA A 168 -9.85 -55.86 19.50
C ALA A 168 -9.80 -55.66 17.97
N PHE A 169 -9.84 -54.40 17.51
CA PHE A 169 -9.62 -54.05 16.11
C PHE A 169 -8.22 -54.44 15.64
N LEU A 170 -7.17 -54.03 16.35
CA LEU A 170 -5.78 -54.40 16.02
C LEU A 170 -5.57 -55.93 15.99
N LYS A 171 -6.17 -56.68 16.91
CA LYS A 171 -6.11 -58.15 16.92
C LYS A 171 -6.81 -58.79 15.71
N ALA A 172 -7.90 -58.19 15.22
CA ALA A 172 -8.56 -58.63 13.99
C ALA A 172 -7.74 -58.28 12.73
N VAL A 173 -7.05 -57.13 12.73
CA VAL A 173 -6.15 -56.72 11.64
C VAL A 173 -4.93 -57.63 11.55
N ARG A 174 -4.21 -57.88 12.66
CA ARG A 174 -3.08 -58.83 12.71
C ARG A 174 -3.44 -60.17 12.08
N ARG A 175 -4.54 -60.77 12.55
CA ARG A 175 -5.02 -62.05 12.04
C ARG A 175 -5.25 -62.04 10.52
N LEU A 176 -5.81 -60.98 9.94
CA LEU A 176 -5.99 -60.91 8.48
C LEU A 176 -4.66 -60.85 7.73
N VAL A 177 -3.63 -60.23 8.31
CA VAL A 177 -2.27 -60.19 7.75
C VAL A 177 -1.60 -61.55 7.89
N ASP A 178 -1.69 -62.17 9.07
CA ASP A 178 -1.13 -63.51 9.35
C ASP A 178 -1.77 -64.59 8.47
N ASP A 179 -3.11 -64.61 8.38
CA ASP A 179 -3.89 -65.53 7.54
C ASP A 179 -3.56 -65.33 6.03
N TRP A 180 -3.20 -64.10 5.59
CA TRP A 180 -2.77 -63.81 4.21
C TRP A 180 -1.31 -64.20 3.93
N LEU A 181 -0.40 -63.97 4.89
CA LEU A 181 1.00 -64.40 4.80
C LEU A 181 1.12 -65.93 4.78
N ALA A 182 0.28 -66.63 5.55
CA ALA A 182 0.25 -68.10 5.62
C ALA A 182 -0.10 -68.80 4.29
N LEU A 183 -0.72 -68.09 3.33
CA LEU A 183 -0.99 -68.61 1.98
C LEU A 183 0.28 -68.72 1.10
N GLY A 184 1.39 -68.09 1.50
CA GLY A 184 2.69 -68.17 0.82
C GLY A 184 2.59 -67.82 -0.67
N ALA A 185 3.00 -68.76 -1.54
CA ALA A 185 2.99 -68.59 -2.99
C ALA A 185 1.59 -68.58 -3.65
N THR A 186 0.51 -68.77 -2.88
CA THR A 186 -0.87 -68.74 -3.38
C THR A 186 -1.67 -67.49 -2.98
N ARG A 187 -1.03 -66.52 -2.32
CA ARG A 187 -1.68 -65.26 -1.88
C ARG A 187 -1.96 -64.30 -3.05
N GLU A 188 -3.05 -63.53 -2.96
CA GLU A 188 -3.28 -62.36 -3.84
C GLU A 188 -2.16 -61.31 -3.60
N GLU A 189 -1.74 -60.57 -4.64
CA GLU A 189 -0.62 -59.59 -4.60
C GLU A 189 -0.77 -58.46 -3.55
N TYR A 190 -1.98 -58.29 -3.01
CA TYR A 190 -2.30 -57.29 -2.01
C TYR A 190 -3.38 -57.78 -1.05
N LEU A 191 -3.44 -57.19 0.15
CA LEU A 191 -4.49 -57.41 1.14
C LEU A 191 -5.24 -56.09 1.39
N ASN A 192 -6.57 -56.10 1.26
CA ASN A 192 -7.40 -54.93 1.56
C ASN A 192 -8.04 -55.04 2.94
N ILE A 193 -7.99 -53.96 3.73
CA ILE A 193 -8.55 -53.87 5.09
C ILE A 193 -9.48 -52.65 5.18
N PRO A 194 -10.80 -52.82 5.42
CA PRO A 194 -11.50 -54.10 5.48
C PRO A 194 -11.50 -54.84 4.13
N PRO A 195 -11.68 -56.18 4.13
CA PRO A 195 -11.87 -56.93 2.90
C PRO A 195 -13.11 -56.47 2.13
N PRO A 196 -13.09 -56.45 0.78
CA PRO A 196 -14.24 -56.02 -0.01
C PRO A 196 -15.43 -56.99 0.18
N THR A 197 -16.61 -56.42 0.45
CA THR A 197 -17.84 -57.19 0.73
C THR A 197 -18.34 -57.94 -0.51
N ARG A 198 -17.81 -59.16 -0.76
CA ARG A 198 -18.28 -60.04 -1.83
C ARG A 198 -19.69 -60.54 -1.52
N LEU A 199 -20.67 -60.19 -2.37
CA LEU A 199 -22.04 -60.70 -2.30
C LEU A 199 -22.06 -62.23 -2.28
N GLY A 200 -22.55 -62.81 -1.18
CA GLY A 200 -22.74 -64.26 -1.02
C GLY A 200 -21.88 -64.96 0.04
N VAL A 201 -20.82 -64.34 0.57
CA VAL A 201 -19.96 -64.96 1.60
C VAL A 201 -20.28 -64.41 3.00
N ALA A 202 -21.02 -65.20 3.78
CA ALA A 202 -21.46 -64.82 5.13
C ALA A 202 -20.40 -65.08 6.21
N GLN A 203 -19.37 -64.21 6.29
CA GLN A 203 -18.57 -64.00 7.53
C GLN A 203 -17.62 -62.78 7.43
N SER A 204 -18.16 -61.57 7.51
CA SER A 204 -17.36 -60.43 7.99
C SER A 204 -17.16 -60.57 9.51
N PRO A 205 -15.93 -60.49 10.06
CA PRO A 205 -15.74 -60.50 11.51
C PRO A 205 -16.51 -59.36 12.18
N LYS A 206 -17.25 -59.65 13.27
CA LYS A 206 -18.08 -58.66 13.99
C LYS A 206 -17.29 -57.46 14.56
N SER A 207 -15.97 -57.47 14.48
CA SER A 207 -15.03 -56.46 14.96
C SER A 207 -14.48 -55.52 13.88
N LEU A 208 -14.85 -55.68 12.60
CA LEU A 208 -14.34 -54.87 11.49
C LEU A 208 -15.47 -54.04 10.84
N PRO A 209 -15.34 -52.70 10.76
CA PRO A 209 -16.32 -51.84 10.09
C PRO A 209 -16.22 -51.95 8.56
N SER A 210 -17.28 -51.54 7.86
CA SER A 210 -17.33 -51.52 6.38
C SER A 210 -16.42 -50.48 5.72
N ALA A 211 -15.97 -49.46 6.47
CA ALA A 211 -14.95 -48.50 6.07
C ALA A 211 -14.13 -48.07 7.31
N LEU A 212 -12.84 -47.80 7.13
CA LEU A 212 -11.95 -47.38 8.22
C LEU A 212 -12.03 -45.88 8.48
N ASN A 213 -12.22 -45.50 9.75
CA ASN A 213 -12.09 -44.10 10.18
C ASN A 213 -10.60 -43.65 10.24
N ARG A 214 -10.36 -42.34 10.40
CA ARG A 214 -8.99 -41.76 10.36
C ARG A 214 -8.05 -42.32 11.45
N PHE A 215 -8.59 -42.68 12.61
CA PHE A 215 -7.83 -43.26 13.73
C PHE A 215 -7.51 -44.73 13.48
N GLN A 216 -8.50 -45.53 13.07
CA GLN A 216 -8.31 -46.92 12.63
C GLN A 216 -7.27 -47.04 11.50
N LYS A 217 -7.27 -46.10 10.54
CA LYS A 217 -6.21 -46.02 9.52
C LYS A 217 -4.83 -45.76 10.12
N ARG A 218 -4.69 -44.83 11.07
CA ARG A 218 -3.42 -44.61 11.79
C ARG A 218 -2.95 -45.90 12.47
N LEU A 219 -3.86 -46.61 13.15
CA LEU A 219 -3.55 -47.87 13.81
C LEU A 219 -3.09 -48.98 12.84
N VAL A 220 -3.70 -49.12 11.66
CA VAL A 220 -3.24 -50.09 10.63
C VAL A 220 -1.88 -49.70 10.06
N HIS A 221 -1.63 -48.40 9.80
CA HIS A 221 -0.31 -47.92 9.36
C HIS A 221 0.76 -48.24 10.42
N GLN A 222 0.53 -47.85 11.68
CA GLN A 222 1.44 -48.11 12.80
C GLN A 222 1.66 -49.61 13.06
N LEU A 223 0.63 -50.44 12.94
CA LEU A 223 0.76 -51.89 13.12
C LEU A 223 1.70 -52.52 12.09
N ILE A 224 1.54 -52.19 10.80
CA ILE A 224 2.40 -52.75 9.75
C ILE A 224 3.83 -52.24 9.87
N GLU A 225 4.01 -50.95 10.19
CA GLU A 225 5.31 -50.31 10.38
C GLU A 225 6.09 -50.90 11.57
N VAL A 226 5.41 -51.26 12.67
CA VAL A 226 6.02 -51.85 13.88
C VAL A 226 6.24 -53.36 13.76
N GLU A 227 5.23 -54.12 13.29
CA GLU A 227 5.20 -55.58 13.43
C GLU A 227 5.49 -56.35 12.11
N TYR A 228 5.38 -55.70 10.95
CA TYR A 228 5.56 -56.36 9.64
C TYR A 228 6.49 -55.56 8.69
N PRO A 229 7.80 -55.41 8.98
CA PRO A 229 8.71 -54.56 8.22
C PRO A 229 8.90 -54.93 6.74
N SER A 230 8.49 -56.13 6.32
CA SER A 230 8.48 -56.59 4.93
C SER A 230 7.29 -56.10 4.11
N LEU A 231 6.36 -55.34 4.70
CA LEU A 231 5.11 -54.90 4.08
C LEU A 231 4.96 -53.37 4.08
N VAL A 232 4.21 -52.83 3.11
CA VAL A 232 3.92 -51.40 2.97
C VAL A 232 2.40 -51.16 2.89
N THR A 233 1.93 -50.10 3.56
CA THR A 233 0.52 -49.71 3.61
C THR A 233 0.19 -48.53 2.68
N ILE A 234 -0.81 -48.72 1.82
CA ILE A 234 -1.32 -47.71 0.88
C ILE A 234 -2.72 -47.28 1.34
N GLY A 235 -2.86 -46.05 1.83
CA GLY A 235 -4.16 -45.49 2.19
C GLY A 235 -5.05 -45.23 0.97
N LYS A 236 -6.32 -45.63 1.06
CA LYS A 236 -7.40 -45.29 0.12
C LYS A 236 -8.51 -44.51 0.85
N THR A 237 -9.58 -44.14 0.15
CA THR A 237 -10.72 -43.39 0.72
C THR A 237 -11.39 -44.12 1.88
N ASP A 238 -11.60 -45.43 1.75
CA ASP A 238 -12.44 -46.22 2.68
C ASP A 238 -11.70 -47.40 3.32
N PHE A 239 -10.62 -47.87 2.68
CA PHE A 239 -9.80 -48.99 3.11
C PHE A 239 -8.29 -48.64 3.09
N ILE A 240 -7.46 -49.57 3.58
CA ILE A 240 -6.01 -49.60 3.36
C ILE A 240 -5.67 -50.86 2.54
N GLN A 241 -4.76 -50.71 1.59
CA GLN A 241 -4.22 -51.80 0.77
C GLN A 241 -2.78 -52.08 1.23
N ILE A 242 -2.50 -53.30 1.66
CA ILE A 242 -1.17 -53.78 2.07
C ILE A 242 -0.53 -54.53 0.89
N ILE A 243 0.77 -54.31 0.67
CA ILE A 243 1.60 -54.97 -0.34
C ILE A 243 2.97 -55.33 0.26
N ASP A 244 3.78 -56.13 -0.44
CA ASP A 244 5.18 -56.33 -0.07
C ASP A 244 6.02 -55.04 -0.26
N TYR A 245 7.07 -54.90 0.56
CA TYR A 245 8.05 -53.82 0.45
C TYR A 245 8.94 -54.01 -0.80
N ASN A 246 9.07 -52.95 -1.59
CA ASN A 246 10.01 -52.88 -2.72
C ASN A 246 10.77 -51.54 -2.64
N GLU A 247 12.09 -51.61 -2.52
CA GLU A 247 12.91 -50.43 -2.25
C GLU A 247 12.96 -49.45 -3.43
N GLU A 248 13.08 -49.94 -4.66
CA GLU A 248 13.09 -49.12 -5.89
C GLU A 248 11.77 -48.36 -6.06
N ARG A 249 10.65 -49.05 -5.79
CA ARG A 249 9.31 -48.47 -5.79
C ARG A 249 9.16 -47.39 -4.74
N GLU A 250 9.56 -47.64 -3.48
CA GLU A 250 9.45 -46.63 -2.42
C GLU A 250 10.39 -45.45 -2.64
N ARG A 251 11.59 -45.68 -3.20
CA ARG A 251 12.50 -44.62 -3.64
C ARG A 251 11.86 -43.75 -4.72
N SER A 252 11.33 -44.35 -5.79
CA SER A 252 10.62 -43.62 -6.85
C SER A 252 9.37 -42.90 -6.35
N VAL A 253 8.62 -43.48 -5.40
CA VAL A 253 7.46 -42.83 -4.78
C VAL A 253 7.87 -41.63 -3.92
N ARG A 254 9.00 -41.70 -3.19
CA ARG A 254 9.57 -40.56 -2.44
C ARG A 254 10.03 -39.46 -3.39
N GLU A 255 10.77 -39.78 -4.44
CA GLU A 255 11.23 -38.84 -5.47
C GLU A 255 10.05 -38.14 -6.17
N GLN A 256 9.06 -38.91 -6.64
CA GLN A 256 7.85 -38.37 -7.27
C GLN A 256 7.04 -37.45 -6.34
N ARG A 257 7.08 -37.62 -5.01
CA ARG A 257 6.43 -36.68 -4.08
C ARG A 257 7.13 -35.31 -4.10
N VAL A 258 8.46 -35.29 -4.10
CA VAL A 258 9.24 -34.05 -4.17
C VAL A 258 9.04 -33.37 -5.53
N THR A 259 9.12 -34.10 -6.65
CA THR A 259 8.90 -33.55 -8.00
C THR A 259 7.50 -32.94 -8.15
N ARG A 260 6.45 -33.66 -7.71
CA ARG A 260 5.07 -33.14 -7.74
C ARG A 260 4.84 -31.95 -6.81
N LEU A 261 5.69 -31.74 -5.80
CA LEU A 261 5.67 -30.53 -4.99
C LEU A 261 6.38 -29.38 -5.69
N GLN A 262 7.58 -29.60 -6.25
CA GLN A 262 8.30 -28.60 -7.05
C GLN A 262 7.43 -28.06 -8.19
N GLU A 263 6.74 -28.93 -8.93
CA GLU A 263 5.74 -28.53 -9.93
C GLU A 263 4.62 -27.64 -9.36
N ARG A 264 4.14 -27.90 -8.14
CA ARG A 264 3.12 -27.09 -7.47
C ARG A 264 3.69 -25.75 -7.05
N THR A 265 4.91 -25.73 -6.52
CA THR A 265 5.65 -24.52 -6.15
C THR A 265 5.80 -23.60 -7.37
N TRP A 266 6.24 -24.10 -8.53
CA TRP A 266 6.34 -23.31 -9.77
C TRP A 266 4.99 -22.81 -10.30
N LYS A 267 3.90 -23.60 -10.13
CA LYS A 267 2.53 -23.17 -10.46
C LYS A 267 2.01 -22.09 -9.49
N GLN A 268 2.43 -22.12 -8.22
CA GLN A 268 2.08 -21.13 -7.19
C GLN A 268 2.95 -19.85 -7.24
N THR A 269 4.15 -19.91 -7.84
CA THR A 269 5.04 -18.75 -8.06
C THR A 269 4.30 -17.55 -8.65
N GLY A 270 3.39 -17.79 -9.62
CA GLY A 270 2.38 -16.83 -10.04
C GLY A 270 2.94 -15.45 -10.42
N PHE A 271 2.52 -14.39 -9.72
CA PHE A 271 3.00 -13.03 -10.03
C PHE A 271 4.52 -12.85 -9.81
N ARG A 272 5.19 -13.68 -8.99
CA ARG A 272 6.65 -13.59 -8.82
C ARG A 272 7.39 -13.76 -10.16
N TRP A 273 6.84 -14.49 -11.15
CA TRP A 273 7.44 -14.56 -12.49
C TRP A 273 7.61 -13.18 -13.16
N VAL A 274 6.73 -12.22 -12.89
CA VAL A 274 6.87 -10.82 -13.36
C VAL A 274 7.93 -10.08 -12.54
N ALA A 275 8.02 -10.32 -11.23
CA ALA A 275 9.05 -9.74 -10.36
C ALA A 275 10.47 -10.24 -10.70
N GLU A 276 10.65 -11.55 -10.96
CA GLU A 276 11.90 -12.13 -11.45
C GLU A 276 12.30 -11.51 -12.80
N ALA A 277 11.36 -11.37 -13.73
CA ALA A 277 11.60 -10.73 -15.03
C ALA A 277 12.01 -9.26 -14.92
N LEU A 278 11.46 -8.50 -13.96
CA LEU A 278 11.85 -7.11 -13.70
C LEU A 278 13.26 -6.99 -13.08
N ALA A 279 13.69 -7.99 -12.30
CA ALA A 279 14.99 -7.99 -11.63
C ALA A 279 16.13 -8.64 -12.46
N GLY A 280 15.81 -9.37 -13.53
CA GLY A 280 16.75 -10.25 -14.26
C GLY A 280 17.05 -11.56 -13.52
N GLY A 281 16.10 -12.05 -12.73
CA GLY A 281 16.21 -13.25 -11.89
C GLY A 281 16.06 -14.58 -12.65
N ASP A 282 15.73 -15.66 -11.92
CA ASP A 282 15.57 -16.99 -12.52
C ASP A 282 14.19 -17.19 -13.14
N LEU A 283 14.18 -17.51 -14.43
CA LEU A 283 12.99 -17.89 -15.21
C LEU A 283 13.12 -19.31 -15.82
N THR A 284 14.18 -20.06 -15.51
CA THR A 284 14.42 -21.40 -16.11
C THR A 284 13.23 -22.33 -15.93
N ASN A 285 12.70 -22.39 -14.71
CA ASN A 285 11.60 -23.25 -14.29
C ASN A 285 10.19 -22.78 -14.76
N LEU A 286 10.09 -21.68 -15.51
CA LEU A 286 8.84 -21.28 -16.15
C LEU A 286 8.57 -22.17 -17.37
N ASP A 287 7.39 -22.80 -17.40
CA ASP A 287 6.95 -23.72 -18.46
C ASP A 287 6.95 -23.03 -19.84
N SER A 288 7.72 -23.60 -20.78
CA SER A 288 7.76 -23.13 -22.17
C SER A 288 6.38 -23.16 -22.84
N GLY A 289 5.46 -24.01 -22.39
CA GLY A 289 4.09 -24.09 -22.88
C GLY A 289 3.30 -22.78 -22.81
N CYS A 290 3.61 -21.88 -21.86
CA CYS A 290 2.91 -20.60 -21.76
C CYS A 290 3.17 -19.65 -22.95
N PHE A 291 4.30 -19.80 -23.65
CA PHE A 291 4.68 -18.90 -24.75
C PHE A 291 4.05 -19.23 -26.10
N ILE A 292 3.34 -20.37 -26.24
CA ILE A 292 2.70 -20.79 -27.50
C ILE A 292 1.81 -19.68 -28.08
N GLY A 293 1.06 -18.99 -27.22
CA GLY A 293 0.13 -17.93 -27.62
C GLY A 293 0.76 -16.60 -28.07
N ILE A 294 2.09 -16.47 -28.04
CA ILE A 294 2.81 -15.27 -28.51
C ILE A 294 3.84 -15.53 -29.62
N MET A 295 4.22 -16.78 -29.89
CA MET A 295 5.32 -17.11 -30.81
C MET A 295 5.23 -16.42 -32.17
N ALA A 296 4.01 -16.30 -32.73
CA ALA A 296 3.77 -15.71 -34.05
C ALA A 296 3.71 -14.17 -34.07
N SER A 297 3.72 -13.51 -32.90
CA SER A 297 3.53 -12.07 -32.76
C SER A 297 4.44 -11.43 -31.69
N SER A 298 5.56 -12.08 -31.37
CA SER A 298 6.54 -11.60 -30.40
C SER A 298 7.32 -10.42 -30.96
N ALA A 299 7.48 -9.36 -30.16
CA ALA A 299 8.39 -8.27 -30.45
C ALA A 299 9.83 -8.59 -30.02
N ALA A 300 10.01 -9.53 -29.08
CA ALA A 300 11.28 -9.82 -28.44
C ALA A 300 12.13 -10.88 -29.19
N VAL A 301 11.50 -11.86 -29.84
CA VAL A 301 12.17 -13.02 -30.48
C VAL A 301 11.48 -13.36 -31.81
N GLU A 302 12.26 -13.61 -32.86
CA GLU A 302 11.70 -13.94 -34.18
C GLU A 302 10.85 -15.25 -34.17
N PRO A 303 9.74 -15.31 -34.94
CA PRO A 303 8.81 -16.45 -34.97
C PRO A 303 9.35 -17.73 -35.65
N LYS A 304 10.67 -17.83 -35.86
CA LYS A 304 11.33 -18.89 -36.66
C LYS A 304 11.78 -20.09 -35.83
N TYR A 305 11.83 -19.95 -34.50
CA TYR A 305 12.44 -20.94 -33.60
C TYR A 305 11.41 -21.93 -33.02
N PRO A 306 11.78 -23.20 -32.77
CA PRO A 306 10.93 -24.14 -32.02
C PRO A 306 10.60 -23.61 -30.61
N LEU A 307 9.43 -23.96 -30.06
CA LEU A 307 8.90 -23.43 -28.80
C LEU A 307 9.92 -23.38 -27.65
N LYS A 308 10.72 -24.44 -27.47
CA LYS A 308 11.73 -24.49 -26.41
C LYS A 308 12.88 -23.50 -26.64
N GLU A 309 13.37 -23.37 -27.87
CA GLU A 309 14.43 -22.42 -28.20
C GLU A 309 13.92 -20.97 -28.15
N PHE A 310 12.68 -20.73 -28.59
CA PHE A 310 11.98 -19.46 -28.42
C PHE A 310 11.86 -19.08 -26.94
N SER A 311 11.41 -20.02 -26.09
CA SER A 311 11.31 -19.87 -24.62
C SER A 311 12.65 -19.47 -24.01
N GLU A 312 13.72 -20.20 -24.29
CA GLU A 312 15.02 -19.90 -23.66
C GLU A 312 15.64 -18.61 -24.20
N LYS A 313 15.43 -18.24 -25.48
CA LYS A 313 15.85 -16.93 -26.02
C LYS A 313 15.09 -15.77 -25.37
N LEU A 314 13.79 -15.93 -25.10
CA LEU A 314 12.99 -14.91 -24.41
C LEU A 314 13.42 -14.77 -22.93
N LYS A 315 13.63 -15.89 -22.22
CA LYS A 315 14.17 -15.90 -20.85
C LYS A 315 15.56 -15.27 -20.77
N GLN A 316 16.46 -15.59 -21.71
CA GLN A 316 17.77 -14.97 -21.80
C GLN A 316 17.66 -13.47 -22.04
N ARG A 317 16.82 -13.04 -22.99
CA ARG A 317 16.61 -11.61 -23.27
C ARG A 317 16.09 -10.87 -22.05
N LEU A 318 15.17 -11.45 -21.26
CA LEU A 318 14.71 -10.88 -19.99
C LEU A 318 15.79 -10.81 -18.90
N LYS A 319 16.74 -11.74 -18.90
CA LYS A 319 17.88 -11.72 -17.97
C LYS A 319 18.91 -10.65 -18.34
N GLU A 320 19.09 -10.36 -19.62
CA GLU A 320 20.03 -9.34 -20.12
C GLU A 320 19.42 -7.93 -20.17
N HIS A 321 18.15 -7.79 -20.54
CA HIS A 321 17.43 -6.52 -20.70
C HIS A 321 16.73 -6.13 -19.40
N ARG A 322 17.35 -5.27 -18.59
CA ARG A 322 16.74 -4.74 -17.35
C ARG A 322 16.15 -3.33 -17.59
N PRO A 323 14.84 -3.12 -17.36
CA PRO A 323 14.19 -1.83 -17.59
C PRO A 323 14.47 -0.82 -16.49
N VAL A 324 14.34 0.48 -16.83
CA VAL A 324 14.29 1.54 -15.82
C VAL A 324 12.98 1.39 -15.03
N LEU A 325 13.07 1.37 -13.70
CA LEU A 325 11.91 1.20 -12.83
C LEU A 325 11.48 2.55 -12.23
N VAL A 326 10.20 2.89 -12.38
CA VAL A 326 9.67 4.22 -12.13
C VAL A 326 8.52 4.17 -11.11
N GLY A 327 8.50 5.12 -10.18
CA GLY A 327 7.41 5.26 -9.20
C GLY A 327 7.18 6.71 -8.76
N HIS A 328 6.27 6.88 -7.80
CA HIS A 328 6.00 8.17 -7.16
C HIS A 328 6.06 7.99 -5.64
N ASN A 329 7.12 8.49 -4.98
CA ASN A 329 7.43 8.18 -3.57
C ASN A 329 7.87 6.70 -3.34
N LEU A 330 8.47 6.08 -4.36
CA LEU A 330 8.83 4.64 -4.53
C LEU A 330 9.57 3.95 -3.35
N PHE A 331 10.01 4.67 -2.33
CA PHE A 331 10.77 4.10 -1.20
C PHE A 331 9.99 3.04 -0.42
N SER A 332 8.70 3.27 -0.12
CA SER A 332 7.89 2.27 0.59
C SER A 332 7.57 1.08 -0.30
N ASP A 333 7.20 1.37 -1.54
CA ASP A 333 6.80 0.44 -2.58
C ASP A 333 7.89 -0.61 -2.86
N LEU A 334 9.14 -0.15 -2.99
CA LEU A 334 10.30 -1.00 -3.22
C LEU A 334 10.61 -1.92 -2.02
N ILE A 335 10.40 -1.44 -0.79
CA ILE A 335 10.58 -2.25 0.43
C ILE A 335 9.52 -3.36 0.50
N TYR A 336 8.25 -3.02 0.24
CA TYR A 336 7.16 -4.00 0.19
C TYR A 336 7.36 -5.01 -0.95
N PHE A 337 7.73 -4.56 -2.15
CA PHE A 337 7.98 -5.42 -3.31
C PHE A 337 9.08 -6.45 -3.03
N CYS A 338 10.22 -5.99 -2.50
CA CYS A 338 11.33 -6.87 -2.15
C CYS A 338 10.95 -7.92 -1.09
N ARG A 339 10.16 -7.52 -0.06
CA ARG A 339 9.69 -8.46 0.99
C ARG A 339 8.68 -9.48 0.48
N CYS A 340 7.77 -9.05 -0.41
CA CYS A 340 6.65 -9.83 -0.91
C CYS A 340 7.11 -10.90 -1.92
N PHE A 341 8.11 -10.58 -2.75
CA PHE A 341 8.52 -11.45 -3.86
C PHE A 341 9.88 -12.14 -3.68
N PHE A 342 10.85 -11.50 -3.04
CA PHE A 342 12.22 -12.05 -2.99
C PHE A 342 12.54 -12.69 -1.64
N ARG A 343 13.14 -11.93 -0.72
CA ARG A 343 13.81 -12.44 0.49
C ARG A 343 13.51 -11.58 1.71
N PRO A 344 13.81 -12.04 2.95
CA PRO A 344 13.77 -11.21 4.14
C PRO A 344 14.57 -9.92 3.97
N LEU A 345 13.97 -8.81 4.39
CA LEU A 345 14.59 -7.49 4.35
C LEU A 345 15.78 -7.43 5.33
N PRO A 346 16.95 -6.91 4.92
CA PRO A 346 18.13 -6.82 5.77
C PRO A 346 17.92 -5.85 6.94
N ARG A 347 18.81 -5.87 7.92
CA ARG A 347 18.68 -5.03 9.14
C ARG A 347 19.09 -3.58 8.90
N LYS A 348 20.00 -3.31 7.96
CA LYS A 348 20.42 -1.95 7.65
C LYS A 348 19.88 -1.43 6.33
N VAL A 349 19.68 -0.11 6.26
CA VAL A 349 19.27 0.56 5.03
C VAL A 349 20.37 0.57 3.96
N GLU A 350 21.65 0.52 4.33
CA GLU A 350 22.76 0.43 3.36
C GLU A 350 22.84 -0.98 2.72
N GLU A 351 22.52 -2.02 3.50
CA GLU A 351 22.37 -3.39 3.02
C GLU A 351 21.15 -3.47 2.06
N PHE A 352 20.05 -2.79 2.39
CA PHE A 352 18.89 -2.67 1.51
C PHE A 352 19.18 -1.88 0.22
N GLN A 353 19.88 -0.75 0.31
CA GLN A 353 20.28 0.07 -0.86
C GLN A 353 21.13 -0.73 -1.85
N SER A 354 22.03 -1.57 -1.32
CA SER A 354 22.89 -2.44 -2.13
C SER A 354 22.05 -3.52 -2.84
N MET A 355 21.25 -4.29 -2.09
CA MET A 355 20.36 -5.33 -2.62
C MET A 355 19.33 -4.79 -3.62
N ALA A 356 18.73 -3.62 -3.33
CA ALA A 356 17.72 -3.01 -4.19
C ALA A 356 18.32 -2.50 -5.51
N HIS A 357 19.56 -2.00 -5.49
CA HIS A 357 20.28 -1.60 -6.70
C HIS A 357 20.80 -2.80 -7.51
N GLU A 358 21.20 -3.88 -6.85
CA GLU A 358 21.57 -5.15 -7.49
C GLU A 358 20.40 -5.71 -8.31
N LEU A 359 19.19 -5.72 -7.72
CA LEU A 359 17.94 -6.11 -8.39
C LEU A 359 17.52 -5.11 -9.47
N PHE A 360 17.57 -3.80 -9.18
CA PHE A 360 17.07 -2.73 -10.04
C PHE A 360 18.16 -1.65 -10.29
N PRO A 361 18.97 -1.79 -11.35
CA PRO A 361 20.11 -0.89 -11.59
C PRO A 361 19.76 0.59 -11.79
N VAL A 362 18.53 0.89 -12.25
CA VAL A 362 18.06 2.25 -12.50
C VAL A 362 16.64 2.44 -11.95
N LEU A 363 16.54 3.19 -10.86
CA LEU A 363 15.32 3.57 -10.16
C LEU A 363 15.05 5.06 -10.33
N MET A 364 13.79 5.45 -10.61
CA MET A 364 13.36 6.84 -10.76
C MET A 364 12.14 7.14 -9.89
N ASP A 365 12.26 8.14 -9.00
CA ASP A 365 11.13 8.68 -8.24
C ASP A 365 10.66 10.01 -8.85
N THR A 366 9.49 9.99 -9.49
CA THR A 366 8.87 11.20 -10.08
C THR A 366 8.60 12.30 -9.05
N LYS A 367 8.42 11.94 -7.77
CA LYS A 367 8.23 12.90 -6.68
C LYS A 367 9.55 13.56 -6.28
N TYR A 368 10.66 12.82 -6.34
CA TYR A 368 12.00 13.41 -6.20
C TYR A 368 12.30 14.37 -7.36
N MET A 369 12.05 13.95 -8.61
CA MET A 369 12.19 14.80 -9.80
C MET A 369 11.41 16.12 -9.68
N ALA A 370 10.13 16.03 -9.30
CA ALA A 370 9.25 17.19 -9.15
C ALA A 370 9.61 18.12 -7.97
N THR A 371 10.46 17.69 -7.03
CA THR A 371 10.76 18.44 -5.78
C THR A 371 12.25 18.58 -5.47
N HIS A 372 13.13 18.36 -6.45
CA HIS A 372 14.59 18.45 -6.33
C HIS A 372 15.07 19.88 -6.00
N ASN A 373 14.64 20.86 -6.80
CA ASN A 373 15.02 22.28 -6.63
C ASN A 373 14.09 23.04 -5.68
N CYS A 374 13.13 22.36 -5.04
CA CYS A 374 12.23 22.98 -4.07
C CYS A 374 12.88 22.99 -2.68
N GLY A 375 13.01 24.18 -2.09
CA GLY A 375 13.49 24.34 -0.72
C GLY A 375 12.50 23.82 0.33
N SER A 376 12.58 24.33 1.58
CA SER A 376 11.71 23.90 2.69
C SER A 376 10.21 24.10 2.46
N ILE A 377 9.81 24.85 1.43
CA ILE A 377 8.44 24.90 0.92
C ILE A 377 8.35 23.89 -0.24
N ASN A 378 7.88 22.66 0.05
CA ASN A 378 7.46 21.75 -1.01
C ASN A 378 6.20 22.33 -1.68
N PRO A 379 6.14 22.43 -3.03
CA PRO A 379 4.87 22.69 -3.71
C PRO A 379 3.93 21.51 -3.45
N LYS A 380 2.61 21.76 -3.54
CA LYS A 380 1.66 20.66 -3.66
C LYS A 380 2.04 19.85 -4.91
N SER A 381 2.19 18.56 -4.70
CA SER A 381 2.79 17.62 -5.64
C SER A 381 2.13 16.25 -5.47
N SER A 382 0.79 16.25 -5.45
CA SER A 382 0.04 15.01 -5.68
C SER A 382 0.23 14.57 -7.13
N LEU A 383 0.07 13.27 -7.38
CA LEU A 383 0.31 12.70 -8.70
C LEU A 383 -0.65 13.26 -9.76
N ALA A 384 -1.93 13.43 -9.40
CA ALA A 384 -2.93 14.07 -10.24
C ALA A 384 -2.62 15.55 -10.53
N GLU A 385 -2.27 16.36 -9.52
CA GLU A 385 -1.90 17.77 -9.72
C GLU A 385 -0.65 17.92 -10.61
N LEU A 386 0.31 17.00 -10.52
CA LEU A 386 1.48 16.98 -11.40
C LEU A 386 1.08 16.63 -12.84
N ASN A 387 0.27 15.59 -13.04
CA ASN A 387 -0.10 15.18 -14.40
C ASN A 387 -0.99 16.22 -15.09
N ASP A 388 -2.01 16.77 -14.45
CA ASP A 388 -2.90 17.78 -15.05
C ASP A 388 -2.16 19.11 -15.37
N ASN A 389 -1.06 19.41 -14.66
CA ASN A 389 -0.18 20.54 -15.02
C ASN A 389 0.74 20.23 -16.20
N LEU A 390 1.28 19.01 -16.27
CA LEU A 390 2.18 18.58 -17.35
C LEU A 390 1.44 18.23 -18.65
N ALA A 391 0.19 17.77 -18.57
CA ALA A 391 -0.65 17.41 -19.71
C ALA A 391 -0.95 18.56 -20.69
N LYS A 392 -0.66 19.81 -20.28
CA LYS A 392 -0.71 21.01 -21.13
C LYS A 392 0.44 21.07 -22.16
N LYS A 393 1.41 20.15 -22.10
CA LYS A 393 2.54 20.02 -23.04
C LYS A 393 2.23 18.98 -24.12
N ALA A 394 2.43 19.35 -25.37
CA ALA A 394 2.20 18.50 -26.55
C ALA A 394 3.36 17.53 -26.87
N ILE A 395 4.51 17.67 -26.20
CA ILE A 395 5.72 16.88 -26.40
C ILE A 395 6.24 16.42 -25.03
N PRO A 396 6.71 15.16 -24.87
CA PRO A 396 6.65 14.05 -25.83
C PRO A 396 5.23 13.60 -26.19
N GLN A 397 5.07 12.93 -27.33
CA GLN A 397 3.80 12.29 -27.67
C GLN A 397 3.61 11.01 -26.85
N ILE A 398 2.41 10.81 -26.31
CA ILE A 398 2.08 9.66 -25.47
C ILE A 398 0.73 9.09 -25.92
N SER A 399 0.69 7.79 -26.22
CA SER A 399 -0.50 7.02 -26.54
C SER A 399 -0.73 5.90 -25.52
N ILE A 400 -1.96 5.39 -25.45
CA ILE A 400 -2.31 4.17 -24.71
C ILE A 400 -2.58 3.09 -25.75
N HIS A 401 -1.97 1.91 -25.58
CA HIS A 401 -2.12 0.80 -26.51
C HIS A 401 -3.61 0.40 -26.67
N PRO A 402 -4.14 0.16 -27.89
CA PRO A 402 -5.58 -0.04 -28.11
C PRO A 402 -6.24 -1.20 -27.35
N GLN A 403 -5.46 -2.13 -26.79
CA GLN A 403 -5.96 -3.22 -25.94
C GLN A 403 -6.10 -2.82 -24.45
N HIS A 404 -5.65 -1.63 -24.02
CA HIS A 404 -5.52 -1.22 -22.61
C HIS A 404 -6.42 -0.04 -22.20
N LEU A 405 -7.46 0.25 -22.99
CA LEU A 405 -8.26 1.49 -22.94
C LEU A 405 -9.11 1.73 -21.66
N LYS A 406 -9.01 0.90 -20.61
CA LYS A 406 -9.76 1.04 -19.33
C LYS A 406 -9.73 2.49 -18.82
N TYR A 407 -8.53 3.06 -18.75
CA TYR A 407 -8.28 4.40 -18.21
C TYR A 407 -8.43 5.54 -19.22
N THR A 408 -8.67 5.22 -20.50
CA THR A 408 -8.90 6.23 -21.54
C THR A 408 -10.29 6.85 -21.41
N THR A 409 -11.28 6.08 -20.94
CA THR A 409 -12.67 6.53 -20.75
C THR A 409 -13.05 6.78 -19.29
N GLN A 410 -12.29 6.26 -18.33
CA GLN A 410 -12.59 6.37 -16.89
C GLN A 410 -11.33 6.76 -16.10
N LYS A 411 -11.35 7.94 -15.46
CA LYS A 411 -10.39 8.28 -14.41
C LYS A 411 -10.79 7.51 -13.14
N ILE A 412 -9.85 6.75 -12.55
CA ILE A 412 -10.07 5.96 -11.34
C ILE A 412 -8.90 6.24 -10.39
N GLU A 413 -8.93 7.40 -9.75
CA GLU A 413 -7.94 7.80 -8.74
C GLU A 413 -7.96 6.79 -7.58
N HIS A 414 -6.78 6.46 -7.02
CA HIS A 414 -6.62 5.44 -5.99
C HIS A 414 -7.04 4.02 -6.44
N GLU A 415 -6.63 3.69 -7.67
CA GLU A 415 -6.44 2.31 -8.14
C GLU A 415 -5.03 2.25 -8.73
N ALA A 416 -4.17 1.35 -8.23
CA ALA A 416 -2.75 1.33 -8.59
C ALA A 416 -2.49 1.21 -10.12
N GLY A 417 -3.35 0.50 -10.85
CA GLY A 417 -3.28 0.43 -12.32
C GLY A 417 -3.47 1.78 -13.03
N TYR A 418 -4.18 2.73 -12.42
CA TYR A 418 -4.33 4.11 -12.91
C TYR A 418 -3.20 5.02 -12.40
N ASP A 419 -2.79 4.90 -11.13
CA ASP A 419 -1.74 5.76 -10.56
C ASP A 419 -0.34 5.38 -11.12
N SER A 420 -0.09 4.11 -11.47
CA SER A 420 1.08 3.73 -12.29
C SER A 420 1.05 4.32 -13.71
N LEU A 421 -0.14 4.50 -14.31
CA LEU A 421 -0.29 5.14 -15.62
C LEU A 421 -0.04 6.66 -15.55
N LEU A 422 -0.56 7.33 -14.51
CA LEU A 422 -0.26 8.73 -14.24
C LEU A 422 1.24 8.93 -13.99
N THR A 423 1.87 8.04 -13.23
CA THR A 423 3.32 8.10 -12.94
C THR A 423 4.15 7.95 -14.22
N ALA A 424 3.80 7.03 -15.11
CA ALA A 424 4.45 6.92 -16.43
C ALA A 424 4.32 8.22 -17.26
N GLN A 425 3.14 8.83 -17.30
CA GLN A 425 2.91 10.10 -18.02
C GLN A 425 3.69 11.27 -17.42
N VAL A 426 3.74 11.37 -16.09
CA VAL A 426 4.51 12.39 -15.37
C VAL A 426 6.01 12.19 -15.61
N PHE A 427 6.51 10.96 -15.57
CA PHE A 427 7.91 10.64 -15.81
C PHE A 427 8.40 11.07 -17.20
N ILE A 428 7.67 10.71 -18.26
CA ILE A 428 8.01 11.09 -19.65
C ILE A 428 8.10 12.63 -19.78
N ARG A 429 7.08 13.34 -19.28
CA ARG A 429 6.99 14.81 -19.40
C ARG A 429 7.98 15.57 -18.52
N LEU A 430 8.31 15.06 -17.32
CA LEU A 430 9.37 15.62 -16.48
C LEU A 430 10.76 15.37 -17.06
N SER A 431 11.01 14.19 -17.67
CA SER A 431 12.30 13.87 -18.30
C SER A 431 12.63 14.84 -19.43
N ALA A 432 11.67 15.13 -20.31
CA ALA A 432 11.81 16.15 -21.36
C ALA A 432 12.04 17.57 -20.80
N GLN A 433 11.38 17.93 -19.69
CA GLN A 433 11.55 19.24 -19.05
C GLN A 433 12.92 19.39 -18.37
N LEU A 434 13.43 18.33 -17.72
CA LEU A 434 14.59 18.37 -16.84
C LEU A 434 15.88 17.81 -17.49
N ARG A 435 15.85 17.52 -18.80
CA ARG A 435 16.94 16.90 -19.58
C ARG A 435 18.31 17.55 -19.39
N ASP A 436 18.36 18.88 -19.21
CA ASP A 436 19.58 19.67 -18.99
C ASP A 436 20.02 19.71 -17.50
N GLY A 437 19.64 18.71 -16.70
CA GLY A 437 19.97 18.62 -15.27
C GLY A 437 19.20 19.59 -14.37
N GLY A 438 18.15 20.25 -14.88
CA GLY A 438 17.33 21.19 -14.12
C GLY A 438 17.92 22.60 -13.96
N ILE A 439 18.84 23.01 -14.85
CA ILE A 439 19.37 24.37 -14.92
C ILE A 439 18.46 25.22 -15.83
N ASP A 440 17.88 26.30 -15.31
CA ASP A 440 17.12 27.27 -16.10
C ASP A 440 18.04 28.07 -17.03
N LEU A 441 18.18 27.62 -18.28
CA LEU A 441 18.71 28.46 -19.35
C LEU A 441 17.78 29.66 -19.57
N PRO A 442 18.29 30.91 -19.60
CA PRO A 442 17.44 32.10 -19.71
C PRO A 442 16.65 32.06 -21.01
N GLN A 443 15.32 32.14 -20.88
CA GLN A 443 14.37 31.97 -21.97
C GLN A 443 14.75 32.84 -23.19
N ARG A 444 14.97 32.20 -24.35
CA ARG A 444 14.96 32.90 -25.64
C ARG A 444 13.58 33.51 -25.85
N LYS A 445 13.43 34.79 -25.48
CA LYS A 445 12.21 35.55 -25.71
C LYS A 445 11.88 35.52 -27.20
N SER A 446 10.72 34.97 -27.53
CA SER A 446 10.14 35.09 -28.87
C SER A 446 9.79 36.55 -29.13
N THR A 447 10.68 37.28 -29.80
CA THR A 447 10.40 38.62 -30.32
C THR A 447 9.39 38.53 -31.46
N GLN A 448 8.11 38.48 -31.10
CA GLN A 448 7.04 38.91 -31.99
C GLN A 448 7.23 40.40 -32.28
N ASN A 449 7.86 40.70 -33.41
CA ASN A 449 7.85 42.00 -34.08
C ASN A 449 8.14 41.74 -35.55
N ALA A 450 7.07 41.58 -36.34
CA ALA A 450 7.16 41.66 -37.78
C ALA A 450 7.03 43.13 -38.20
N PRO A 451 7.96 43.65 -39.02
CA PRO A 451 7.67 44.71 -39.98
C PRO A 451 7.53 44.13 -41.40
N ASP A 452 6.94 44.93 -42.29
CA ASP A 452 6.47 44.53 -43.62
C ASP A 452 7.51 43.96 -44.60
N THR A 453 6.99 43.23 -45.57
CA THR A 453 7.72 42.80 -46.77
C THR A 453 7.92 43.92 -47.80
N SER A 454 8.92 43.73 -48.66
CA SER A 454 9.22 44.44 -49.93
C SER A 454 10.17 45.63 -49.88
N LYS A 455 11.04 45.68 -50.91
CA LYS A 455 12.26 46.52 -51.06
C LYS A 455 13.36 46.10 -50.06
N VAL A 456 14.63 45.94 -50.46
CA VAL A 456 15.32 46.34 -51.68
C VAL A 456 15.82 45.14 -52.49
N GLN A 457 15.86 45.27 -53.82
CA GLN A 457 16.44 44.33 -54.76
C GLN A 457 17.76 44.93 -55.30
N GLN A 458 18.74 44.08 -55.65
CA GLN A 458 20.00 44.41 -56.35
C GLN A 458 21.05 45.24 -55.58
N THR A 459 22.09 44.56 -55.07
CA THR A 459 23.55 44.88 -55.13
C THR A 459 24.30 43.82 -54.28
N TYR A 460 25.43 43.22 -54.67
CA TYR A 460 26.22 43.24 -55.91
C TYR A 460 26.51 41.80 -56.41
N GLN A 461 26.91 41.69 -57.68
CA GLN A 461 27.53 40.48 -58.25
C GLN A 461 29.02 40.36 -57.86
N ASP A 462 29.61 39.20 -58.20
CA ASP A 462 31.05 38.87 -58.17
C ASP A 462 31.64 38.78 -56.74
N ILE A 463 32.44 37.79 -56.35
CA ILE A 463 33.40 36.88 -57.02
C ILE A 463 33.27 35.49 -56.31
N ALA A 464 33.38 34.31 -56.93
CA ALA A 464 33.51 33.89 -58.33
C ALA A 464 32.98 32.46 -58.52
N SER A 465 32.92 31.99 -59.77
CA SER A 465 32.65 30.59 -60.13
C SER A 465 33.79 30.00 -60.98
N GLU A 466 34.63 29.17 -60.38
CA GLU A 466 35.55 28.21 -61.02
C GLU A 466 35.69 27.01 -60.05
N SER A 467 35.70 25.74 -60.48
CA SER A 467 35.59 25.18 -61.83
C SER A 467 34.81 23.86 -61.85
N HIS A 468 34.00 23.69 -62.92
CA HIS A 468 33.91 22.52 -63.83
C HIS A 468 34.44 21.12 -63.41
N ALA A 469 33.88 20.00 -63.90
CA ALA A 469 32.63 19.75 -64.63
C ALA A 469 32.37 18.24 -64.82
N GLY A 470 31.11 17.86 -65.13
CA GLY A 470 30.76 16.57 -65.74
C GLY A 470 30.49 15.41 -64.74
N GLY A 471 29.50 14.54 -64.97
CA GLY A 471 28.55 14.52 -66.08
C GLY A 471 27.35 13.58 -65.88
N ARG A 472 26.16 14.16 -66.03
CA ARG A 472 24.84 13.57 -66.31
C ARG A 472 24.87 12.22 -67.08
N LEU A 473 24.15 11.20 -66.58
CA LEU A 473 23.04 10.58 -67.32
C LEU A 473 22.08 9.74 -66.43
N GLN A 474 20.97 9.33 -67.04
CA GLN A 474 19.92 8.45 -66.48
C GLN A 474 20.24 6.98 -66.79
N THR A 475 19.67 6.03 -66.03
CA THR A 475 18.79 4.94 -66.55
C THR A 475 18.29 4.01 -65.44
N THR A 476 17.05 3.55 -65.57
CA THR A 476 16.47 2.31 -65.00
C THR A 476 16.29 1.30 -66.15
N PRO A 477 15.81 0.04 -65.98
CA PRO A 477 15.67 -0.84 -64.79
C PRO A 477 16.33 -2.25 -65.02
N GLU A 478 15.91 -3.28 -64.25
CA GLU A 478 15.97 -4.74 -64.59
C GLU A 478 17.36 -5.45 -64.71
N SER A 479 17.46 -6.80 -64.73
CA SER A 479 16.77 -7.83 -63.91
C SER A 479 17.50 -9.21 -63.88
N ALA A 480 17.45 -9.89 -62.72
CA ALA A 480 17.38 -11.35 -62.49
C ALA A 480 18.46 -12.38 -62.97
N LYS A 481 18.52 -13.50 -62.20
CA LYS A 481 19.13 -14.85 -62.43
C LYS A 481 20.65 -14.99 -62.19
N LYS A 482 21.06 -15.79 -61.18
CA LYS A 482 21.56 -17.20 -61.21
C LYS A 482 23.04 -17.33 -61.68
N THR A 483 23.88 -18.27 -61.21
CA THR A 483 23.62 -19.69 -60.85
C THR A 483 24.58 -20.25 -59.76
N PHE A 484 24.42 -21.54 -59.44
CA PHE A 484 25.10 -22.42 -58.45
C PHE A 484 26.64 -22.44 -58.40
N GLU A 485 27.18 -22.76 -57.20
CA GLU A 485 28.08 -23.89 -56.80
C GLU A 485 28.54 -23.62 -55.35
N GLN A 486 28.47 -24.44 -54.29
CA GLN A 486 28.31 -25.88 -53.98
C GLN A 486 29.63 -26.66 -53.68
N GLU A 487 29.85 -26.98 -52.39
CA GLU A 487 30.72 -28.03 -51.80
C GLU A 487 32.27 -27.92 -51.96
N SER A 488 33.13 -28.33 -51.01
CA SER A 488 32.98 -28.88 -49.63
C SER A 488 34.33 -28.99 -48.88
N LYS A 489 34.29 -29.20 -47.53
CA LYS A 489 35.25 -29.99 -46.70
C LYS A 489 36.74 -29.52 -46.57
N PRO A 490 37.60 -30.13 -45.72
CA PRO A 490 37.40 -30.89 -44.46
C PRO A 490 38.35 -30.44 -43.29
N SER A 491 38.46 -31.30 -42.26
CA SER A 491 39.48 -31.37 -41.18
C SER A 491 40.96 -31.33 -41.63
N GLY A 492 41.97 -31.08 -40.78
CA GLY A 492 41.99 -30.77 -39.33
C GLY A 492 43.04 -31.56 -38.52
N LYS A 493 43.38 -31.08 -37.30
CA LYS A 493 44.34 -31.60 -36.27
C LYS A 493 45.86 -31.47 -36.54
N GLU A 494 46.58 -30.95 -35.54
CA GLU A 494 47.90 -31.33 -34.95
C GLU A 494 48.48 -30.11 -34.16
N SER A 495 49.44 -30.21 -33.21
CA SER A 495 49.78 -31.22 -32.19
C SER A 495 50.77 -30.62 -31.13
N ALA A 496 50.88 -31.24 -29.93
CA ALA A 496 52.05 -31.20 -29.00
C ALA A 496 52.44 -29.81 -28.35
N LYS A 497 53.16 -29.68 -27.21
CA LYS A 497 53.54 -30.60 -26.10
C LYS A 497 54.13 -29.80 -24.89
N GLU A 498 53.77 -30.20 -23.64
CA GLU A 498 54.59 -30.31 -22.39
C GLU A 498 55.56 -29.16 -21.96
N PRO A 499 56.26 -29.20 -20.80
CA PRO A 499 56.15 -30.00 -19.54
C PRO A 499 55.73 -29.08 -18.35
N THR A 500 55.73 -29.35 -17.02
CA THR A 500 55.67 -30.47 -16.04
C THR A 500 55.18 -29.83 -14.68
N THR A 501 54.95 -30.45 -13.51
CA THR A 501 55.34 -31.76 -12.92
C THR A 501 54.25 -32.26 -11.96
N ARG A 502 54.17 -33.58 -11.70
CA ARG A 502 53.16 -34.21 -10.83
C ARG A 502 53.62 -34.39 -9.38
N VAL A 503 52.65 -34.48 -8.47
CA VAL A 503 52.60 -35.54 -7.44
C VAL A 503 51.23 -36.24 -7.57
N LEU A 504 51.13 -37.53 -7.20
CA LEU A 504 49.92 -38.35 -7.32
C LEU A 504 49.35 -38.70 -5.94
N GLY A 505 48.03 -38.63 -5.80
CA GLY A 505 47.23 -39.12 -4.67
C GLY A 505 45.96 -39.83 -5.20
N THR A 506 45.39 -40.78 -4.46
CA THR A 506 44.55 -41.83 -5.05
C THR A 506 43.10 -41.86 -4.58
N ARG A 507 42.18 -41.49 -5.48
CA ARG A 507 40.85 -42.10 -5.77
C ARG A 507 39.97 -42.71 -4.66
N PHE A 508 40.12 -42.39 -3.37
CA PHE A 508 39.28 -42.96 -2.30
C PHE A 508 38.81 -41.99 -1.20
N ASP A 509 39.27 -40.74 -1.19
CA ASP A 509 38.86 -39.73 -0.18
C ASP A 509 37.62 -38.91 -0.62
N LEU A 510 36.70 -39.52 -1.37
CA LEU A 510 35.42 -38.91 -1.75
C LEU A 510 34.33 -39.29 -0.73
N LEU A 511 34.19 -38.50 0.35
CA LEU A 511 32.93 -38.25 1.08
C LEU A 511 33.16 -37.34 2.31
N GLU A 512 33.14 -36.02 2.11
CA GLU A 512 32.72 -35.06 3.15
C GLU A 512 31.63 -34.14 2.58
N VAL A 513 30.83 -33.54 3.47
CA VAL A 513 29.58 -32.84 3.11
C VAL A 513 29.84 -31.35 2.97
N GLU A 514 29.78 -30.83 1.75
CA GLU A 514 29.74 -29.38 1.52
C GLU A 514 28.34 -28.84 1.83
N GLU A 515 28.24 -27.98 2.85
CA GLU A 515 27.09 -27.10 3.04
C GLU A 515 27.09 -26.07 1.90
N ALA A 516 26.13 -26.19 0.97
CA ALA A 516 25.99 -25.28 -0.15
C ALA A 516 25.56 -23.88 0.32
N LEU A 517 26.53 -23.02 0.64
CA LEU A 517 26.34 -21.57 0.69
C LEU A 517 26.19 -21.06 -0.75
N ASP A 518 24.99 -20.59 -1.10
CA ASP A 518 24.72 -19.90 -2.37
C ASP A 518 25.40 -18.51 -2.40
N GLU A 519 26.73 -18.49 -2.50
CA GLU A 519 27.48 -17.28 -2.89
C GLU A 519 27.21 -16.96 -4.36
N VAL A 520 26.24 -16.08 -4.60
CA VAL A 520 26.01 -15.49 -5.92
C VAL A 520 27.24 -14.66 -6.30
N ASP A 521 27.96 -15.12 -7.32
CA ASP A 521 29.23 -14.54 -7.78
C ASP A 521 29.05 -13.08 -8.26
N SER A 522 29.34 -12.15 -7.35
CA SER A 522 28.79 -10.79 -7.34
C SER A 522 29.77 -9.73 -7.87
N ASN A 523 30.52 -10.09 -8.93
CA ASN A 523 31.50 -9.21 -9.58
C ASN A 523 31.41 -9.13 -11.12
N ILE A 524 30.23 -9.33 -11.71
CA ILE A 524 30.00 -9.00 -13.13
C ILE A 524 29.72 -7.50 -13.26
N PRO A 525 30.54 -6.72 -14.00
CA PRO A 525 30.27 -5.30 -14.22
C PRO A 525 28.96 -5.08 -15.00
N ILE A 526 28.13 -4.14 -14.55
CA ILE A 526 26.87 -3.80 -15.22
C ILE A 526 27.18 -3.13 -16.56
N ASP A 527 26.94 -3.86 -17.66
CA ASP A 527 27.07 -3.33 -19.02
C ASP A 527 25.91 -2.37 -19.32
N TYR A 528 26.15 -1.08 -19.09
CA TYR A 528 25.18 0.00 -19.32
C TYR A 528 24.63 0.07 -20.77
N ARG A 529 25.26 -0.61 -21.74
CA ARG A 529 24.73 -0.71 -23.12
C ARG A 529 23.59 -1.73 -23.28
N ARG A 530 23.41 -2.64 -22.31
CA ARG A 530 22.31 -3.64 -22.29
C ARG A 530 21.10 -3.20 -21.47
N LEU A 531 21.24 -2.14 -20.68
CA LEU A 531 20.13 -1.54 -19.95
C LEU A 531 19.19 -0.78 -20.89
N SER A 532 17.90 -0.75 -20.55
CA SER A 532 16.94 0.09 -21.27
C SER A 532 17.34 1.56 -21.21
N LEU A 533 17.08 2.30 -22.29
CA LEU A 533 17.53 3.70 -22.47
C LEU A 533 19.07 3.87 -22.43
N GLY A 534 19.84 2.80 -22.63
CA GLY A 534 21.31 2.80 -22.65
C GLY A 534 21.95 3.79 -23.64
N PRO A 535 23.27 4.05 -23.53
CA PRO A 535 23.99 4.93 -24.45
C PRO A 535 23.80 4.49 -25.90
N SER A 536 23.34 5.41 -26.75
CA SER A 536 23.05 5.13 -28.16
C SER A 536 23.94 5.99 -29.05
N ASP A 537 24.68 5.35 -29.94
CA ASP A 537 25.58 6.02 -30.89
C ASP A 537 24.81 6.69 -32.06
N SER A 538 23.47 6.63 -32.08
CA SER A 538 22.62 7.24 -33.10
C SER A 538 22.44 8.75 -32.88
N VAL A 539 22.84 9.54 -33.87
CA VAL A 539 22.75 11.02 -33.84
C VAL A 539 21.31 11.50 -33.78
N ASP A 540 20.39 10.87 -34.52
CA ASP A 540 18.95 11.19 -34.51
C ASP A 540 18.33 10.98 -33.10
N VAL A 541 18.67 9.87 -32.46
CA VAL A 541 18.25 9.56 -31.09
C VAL A 541 18.76 10.61 -30.09
N MET A 542 20.03 10.99 -30.19
CA MET A 542 20.62 12.01 -29.34
C MET A 542 20.01 13.40 -29.58
N GLN A 543 19.70 13.74 -30.83
CA GLN A 543 19.10 15.02 -31.20
C GLN A 543 17.64 15.11 -30.71
N LYS A 544 16.82 14.08 -30.92
CA LYS A 544 15.44 13.99 -30.40
C LYS A 544 15.40 14.04 -28.87
N ALA A 545 16.34 13.39 -28.18
CA ALA A 545 16.47 13.50 -26.73
C ALA A 545 16.88 14.92 -26.28
N ALA A 546 17.80 15.58 -26.98
CA ALA A 546 18.21 16.96 -26.69
C ALA A 546 17.10 18.00 -26.95
N ASN A 547 16.23 17.75 -27.93
CA ASN A 547 15.01 18.52 -28.18
C ASN A 547 13.94 18.34 -27.08
N GLY A 548 14.04 17.28 -26.26
CA GLY A 548 13.01 16.89 -25.30
C GLY A 548 11.84 16.11 -25.92
N GLU A 549 12.04 15.53 -27.10
CA GLU A 549 11.07 14.66 -27.78
C GLU A 549 11.18 13.21 -27.26
N LEU A 550 12.39 12.78 -26.88
CA LEU A 550 12.67 11.51 -26.20
C LEU A 550 13.25 11.72 -24.79
N ILE A 551 13.17 10.68 -23.96
CA ILE A 551 13.82 10.61 -22.65
C ILE A 551 15.34 10.60 -22.83
N PRO A 552 16.12 11.36 -22.02
CA PRO A 552 17.59 11.33 -22.08
C PRO A 552 18.16 9.92 -21.93
N ARG A 553 19.20 9.57 -22.71
CA ARG A 553 19.88 8.27 -22.58
C ARG A 553 20.74 8.18 -21.32
N LEU A 554 20.94 6.98 -20.80
CA LEU A 554 21.78 6.70 -19.64
C LEU A 554 23.18 7.27 -19.84
N GLY A 555 23.72 7.92 -18.79
CA GLY A 555 24.98 8.67 -18.83
C GLY A 555 24.84 10.18 -18.96
N ALA A 556 23.70 10.69 -19.47
CA ALA A 556 23.38 12.12 -19.46
C ALA A 556 23.27 12.68 -18.02
N GLU A 557 23.57 13.98 -17.83
CA GLU A 557 23.55 14.65 -16.52
C GLU A 557 22.23 14.48 -15.77
N PHE A 558 21.10 14.46 -16.49
CA PHE A 558 19.77 14.10 -15.97
C PHE A 558 19.78 12.86 -15.05
N TRP A 559 20.46 11.78 -15.43
CA TRP A 559 20.53 10.55 -14.63
C TRP A 559 21.44 10.68 -13.42
N LYS A 560 22.49 11.53 -13.48
CA LYS A 560 23.34 11.84 -12.32
C LYS A 560 22.60 12.70 -11.28
N VAL A 561 21.68 13.55 -11.73
CA VAL A 561 20.84 14.40 -10.88
C VAL A 561 19.69 13.60 -10.26
N TYR A 562 18.90 12.88 -11.08
CA TYR A 562 17.63 12.27 -10.64
C TYR A 562 17.65 10.75 -10.45
N GLY A 563 18.58 10.04 -11.11
CA GLY A 563 18.66 8.58 -11.07
C GLY A 563 19.09 8.04 -9.71
N ASN A 564 18.51 6.89 -9.34
CA ASN A 564 18.82 6.15 -8.11
C ASN A 564 18.68 6.98 -6.83
N LYS A 565 17.72 7.92 -6.80
CA LYS A 565 17.42 8.77 -5.63
C LYS A 565 15.92 8.82 -5.39
N LEU A 566 15.49 8.29 -4.24
CA LEU A 566 14.08 8.23 -3.83
C LEU A 566 13.79 9.29 -2.77
N ARG A 567 12.63 9.95 -2.83
CA ARG A 567 12.21 10.93 -1.82
C ARG A 567 11.75 10.21 -0.55
N VAL A 568 12.22 10.66 0.61
CA VAL A 568 11.80 10.12 1.91
C VAL A 568 11.35 11.26 2.81
N PHE A 569 10.07 11.27 3.19
CA PHE A 569 9.51 12.34 4.03
C PHE A 569 9.62 11.99 5.52
N GLY A 570 9.92 13.00 6.34
CA GLY A 570 10.05 12.88 7.80
C GLY A 570 11.48 12.65 8.29
N THR A 571 12.42 12.35 7.40
CA THR A 571 13.82 12.08 7.78
C THR A 571 14.75 13.30 7.63
N LEU A 572 15.90 13.24 8.32
CA LEU A 572 16.98 14.23 8.24
C LEU A 572 17.56 14.37 6.82
N GLU A 573 17.77 13.22 6.17
CA GLU A 573 18.44 13.05 4.89
C GLU A 573 17.53 13.43 3.72
N ARG A 574 16.20 13.30 3.89
CA ARG A 574 15.12 13.58 2.92
C ARG A 574 15.15 12.77 1.61
N VAL A 575 16.22 12.04 1.36
CA VAL A 575 16.50 11.28 0.13
C VAL A 575 17.17 9.97 0.52
N CYS A 576 16.73 8.86 -0.07
CA CYS A 576 17.46 7.60 -0.06
C CYS A 576 18.22 7.47 -1.38
N VAL A 577 19.55 7.34 -1.33
CA VAL A 577 20.40 7.13 -2.52
C VAL A 577 20.66 5.64 -2.66
N MET A 578 20.43 5.09 -3.85
CA MET A 578 20.63 3.69 -4.18
C MET A 578 21.94 3.48 -4.93
N GLY A 579 22.56 2.32 -4.72
CA GLY A 579 23.89 1.97 -5.24
C GLY A 579 24.96 1.91 -4.15
N PRO A 580 26.22 1.63 -4.52
CA PRO A 580 27.32 1.61 -3.56
C PRO A 580 27.46 3.01 -2.95
N SER A 581 27.30 3.08 -1.62
CA SER A 581 27.60 4.28 -0.84
C SER A 581 29.01 4.78 -1.16
N ILE A 582 29.23 6.10 -1.10
CA ILE A 582 30.55 6.72 -1.33
C ILE A 582 31.46 6.50 -0.11
N VAL A 583 31.70 5.23 0.18
CA VAL A 583 32.83 4.73 0.95
C VAL A 583 34.02 4.76 -0.01
N ASP A 584 34.61 5.93 -0.18
CA ASP A 584 35.85 6.08 -0.95
C ASP A 584 36.91 5.16 -0.34
N SER A 585 37.22 4.06 -1.04
CA SER A 585 38.01 2.92 -0.54
C SER A 585 39.47 3.26 -0.20
N ARG A 586 39.84 4.53 -0.38
CA ARG A 586 41.13 5.15 -0.10
C ARG A 586 41.28 5.61 1.36
N VAL A 587 40.20 5.64 2.14
CA VAL A 587 40.23 6.04 3.56
C VAL A 587 39.88 4.86 4.47
N CYS A 588 40.81 4.46 5.34
CA CYS A 588 40.57 3.33 6.22
C CYS A 588 39.57 3.66 7.36
N ARG A 589 38.91 2.63 7.88
CA ARG A 589 37.88 2.70 8.93
C ARG A 589 38.32 3.50 10.17
N SER A 590 39.57 3.33 10.61
CA SER A 590 40.16 4.08 11.72
C SER A 590 40.23 5.60 11.46
N CYS A 591 40.56 6.01 10.23
CA CYS A 591 40.59 7.42 9.85
C CYS A 591 39.19 8.03 9.79
N GLN A 592 38.18 7.28 9.31
CA GLN A 592 36.77 7.74 9.32
C GLN A 592 36.27 7.95 10.76
N GLU A 593 36.47 6.99 11.66
CA GLU A 593 36.09 7.11 13.08
C GLU A 593 36.83 8.26 13.79
N THR A 594 38.05 8.60 13.35
CA THR A 594 38.82 9.74 13.87
C THR A 594 38.31 11.09 13.36
N LEU A 595 37.81 11.16 12.13
CA LEU A 595 37.24 12.39 11.55
C LEU A 595 35.88 12.74 12.19
N VAL A 596 35.01 11.76 12.39
CA VAL A 596 33.69 11.96 13.02
C VAL A 596 33.81 12.43 14.48
N ARG A 597 34.87 12.02 15.20
CA ARG A 597 35.10 12.40 16.60
C ARG A 597 35.65 13.81 16.83
N ARG A 598 35.99 14.58 15.79
CA ARG A 598 36.80 15.80 15.94
C ARG A 598 36.06 17.11 16.24
N ASN A 599 34.72 17.11 16.25
CA ASN A 599 33.91 18.32 16.45
C ASN A 599 33.27 18.50 17.85
N TYR A 600 33.56 17.65 18.84
CA TYR A 600 33.04 17.83 20.21
C TYR A 600 34.04 17.47 21.33
N ALA A 601 34.90 18.41 21.73
CA ALA A 601 35.52 18.44 23.07
C ALA A 601 36.19 19.79 23.42
N SER A 602 35.64 20.51 24.40
CA SER A 602 36.28 21.54 25.27
C SER A 602 35.21 22.05 26.25
N THR A 603 34.99 21.36 27.37
CA THR A 603 35.54 21.69 28.71
C THR A 603 35.02 23.00 29.29
N ALA A 604 34.26 22.91 30.39
CA ALA A 604 33.70 24.07 31.08
C ALA A 604 34.58 24.56 32.24
N ALA A 605 34.81 25.88 32.30
CA ALA A 605 35.24 26.64 33.47
C ALA A 605 34.70 28.09 33.33
N PRO A 606 34.42 28.84 34.42
CA PRO A 606 33.57 30.03 34.35
C PRO A 606 34.29 31.40 34.41
N SER A 607 33.53 32.45 34.09
CA SER A 607 33.78 33.90 34.28
C SER A 607 34.53 34.65 33.17
N PRO A 608 34.30 35.96 32.98
CA PRO A 608 33.06 36.75 33.20
C PRO A 608 32.56 37.40 31.89
N ALA A 609 31.46 38.16 31.95
CA ALA A 609 30.86 38.79 30.77
C ALA A 609 31.65 40.00 30.23
N SER A 610 31.71 40.12 28.91
CA SER A 610 32.02 41.35 28.16
C SER A 610 31.47 41.25 26.74
N GLU A 611 31.17 42.38 26.12
CA GLU A 611 30.38 42.51 24.89
C GLU A 611 31.09 41.98 23.64
N THR A 612 30.34 41.38 22.72
CA THR A 612 30.81 41.08 21.34
C THR A 612 29.84 41.63 20.31
N ALA A 613 30.36 42.41 19.37
CA ALA A 613 29.57 43.07 18.33
C ALA A 613 28.99 42.10 17.31
N SER A 614 27.83 42.43 16.75
CA SER A 614 27.17 41.65 15.71
C SER A 614 27.80 41.87 14.33
N THR A 615 27.85 40.80 13.53
CA THR A 615 28.06 40.85 12.07
C THR A 615 26.82 40.29 11.35
N PRO A 616 26.53 40.72 10.10
CA PRO A 616 25.15 40.86 9.66
C PRO A 616 24.47 39.59 9.14
N VAL A 617 23.14 39.56 9.31
CA VAL A 617 22.23 38.52 8.80
C VAL A 617 21.85 38.77 7.33
N SER A 618 21.63 37.66 6.60
CA SER A 618 21.08 37.56 5.25
C SER A 618 20.19 38.73 4.77
N THR A 619 20.59 39.36 3.66
CA THR A 619 19.91 40.50 3.03
C THR A 619 18.67 40.09 2.20
N PHE A 620 17.60 39.69 2.89
CA PHE A 620 16.26 39.86 2.31
C PHE A 620 15.86 41.36 2.36
N PRO A 621 15.13 41.88 1.36
CA PRO A 621 14.69 43.28 1.38
C PRO A 621 13.69 43.51 2.52
N VAL A 622 14.12 44.25 3.54
CA VAL A 622 13.28 44.60 4.71
C VAL A 622 12.21 45.61 4.30
N VAL A 623 11.09 45.11 3.78
CA VAL A 623 9.87 45.90 3.56
C VAL A 623 9.35 46.33 4.93
N LYS A 624 9.45 47.64 5.23
CA LYS A 624 9.00 48.21 6.51
C LYS A 624 7.53 47.81 6.75
N PRO A 625 7.18 47.19 7.89
CA PRO A 625 5.82 46.70 8.12
C PRO A 625 4.82 47.86 8.18
N THR A 626 3.94 47.95 7.18
CA THR A 626 2.93 49.01 7.07
C THR A 626 1.68 48.74 7.91
N HIS A 627 1.53 47.54 8.47
CA HIS A 627 0.35 47.11 9.22
C HIS A 627 0.77 46.35 10.48
N ILE A 628 0.03 46.54 11.58
CA ILE A 628 0.19 45.78 12.82
C ILE A 628 -0.37 44.37 12.60
N ILE A 629 0.47 43.35 12.71
CA ILE A 629 0.05 41.95 12.66
C ILE A 629 -0.48 41.54 14.03
N LYS A 630 -1.66 40.90 14.06
CA LYS A 630 -2.29 40.39 15.28
C LYS A 630 -2.59 38.90 15.15
N ALA A 631 -2.37 38.15 16.22
CA ALA A 631 -2.89 36.81 16.37
C ALA A 631 -4.27 36.89 17.03
N GLY A 632 -5.26 36.22 16.44
CA GLY A 632 -6.61 36.10 16.99
C GLY A 632 -6.96 34.63 17.26
N VAL A 633 -7.88 34.38 18.19
CA VAL A 633 -8.24 33.01 18.60
C VAL A 633 -9.72 32.74 18.33
N VAL A 634 -10.00 31.71 17.54
CA VAL A 634 -11.34 31.14 17.35
C VAL A 634 -11.50 29.99 18.34
N LEU A 635 -11.66 30.31 19.63
CA LEU A 635 -11.93 29.28 20.63
C LEU A 635 -13.37 28.80 20.51
N SER A 636 -13.54 27.49 20.37
CA SER A 636 -14.81 26.85 20.05
C SER A 636 -15.11 25.64 20.94
N ARG A 637 -16.33 25.55 21.49
CA ARG A 637 -16.86 24.35 22.17
C ARG A 637 -17.75 23.60 21.17
N PRO A 638 -17.33 22.46 20.59
CA PRO A 638 -18.10 21.74 19.56
C PRO A 638 -19.44 21.18 20.10
N PRO A 639 -20.37 20.72 19.26
CA PRO A 639 -21.58 20.04 19.73
C PRO A 639 -21.23 18.85 20.64
N GLN A 640 -21.91 18.77 21.78
CA GLN A 640 -21.78 17.68 22.74
C GLN A 640 -22.84 16.60 22.54
N ILE A 641 -23.94 16.94 21.85
CA ILE A 641 -25.00 16.00 21.47
C ILE A 641 -25.31 16.14 19.98
N THR A 642 -25.86 15.06 19.40
CA THR A 642 -26.36 15.03 18.03
C THR A 642 -27.42 16.12 17.78
N ARG A 643 -27.55 16.55 16.51
CA ARG A 643 -28.69 17.39 16.09
C ARG A 643 -30.02 16.67 16.29
N ASP A 644 -31.11 17.42 16.40
CA ASP A 644 -32.45 16.84 16.24
C ASP A 644 -32.66 16.31 14.82
N LEU A 645 -33.50 15.27 14.71
CA LEU A 645 -33.97 14.72 13.45
C LEU A 645 -35.14 15.55 12.92
N THR A 646 -35.16 15.79 11.60
CA THR A 646 -36.31 16.40 10.94
C THR A 646 -37.52 15.44 10.95
N PRO A 647 -38.77 15.94 10.83
CA PRO A 647 -39.95 15.08 10.80
C PRO A 647 -39.91 14.01 9.69
N PHE A 648 -39.33 14.35 8.53
CA PHE A 648 -39.13 13.39 7.45
C PHE A 648 -38.14 12.28 7.83
N GLU A 649 -37.01 12.60 8.48
CA GLU A 649 -36.04 11.59 8.93
C GLU A 649 -36.61 10.67 10.00
N LYS A 650 -37.39 11.21 10.95
CA LYS A 650 -38.11 10.42 11.97
C LYS A 650 -39.03 9.38 11.31
N ALA A 651 -39.88 9.82 10.38
CA ALA A 651 -40.79 8.95 9.64
C ALA A 651 -40.04 7.94 8.74
N TYR A 652 -39.02 8.40 8.00
CA TYR A 652 -38.23 7.56 7.10
C TYR A 652 -37.48 6.45 7.85
N PHE A 653 -36.80 6.76 8.95
CA PHE A 653 -36.13 5.72 9.74
C PHE A 653 -37.12 4.72 10.34
N PHE A 654 -38.29 5.18 10.80
CA PHE A 654 -39.32 4.27 11.31
C PHE A 654 -39.87 3.33 10.21
N TYR A 655 -40.18 3.88 9.02
CA TYR A 655 -40.59 3.11 7.85
C TYR A 655 -39.53 2.06 7.47
N GLN A 656 -38.26 2.45 7.38
CA GLN A 656 -37.16 1.55 7.05
C GLN A 656 -36.96 0.45 8.11
N LYS A 657 -37.19 0.72 9.41
CA LYS A 657 -37.16 -0.32 10.46
C LYS A 657 -38.25 -1.37 10.25
N ARG A 658 -39.48 -0.97 9.91
CA ARG A 658 -40.58 -1.93 9.63
C ARG A 658 -40.39 -2.68 8.30
N LEU A 659 -39.88 -2.02 7.26
CA LEU A 659 -39.50 -2.68 6.02
C LEU A 659 -38.38 -3.72 6.26
N ASN A 660 -37.40 -3.40 7.11
CA ASN A 660 -36.37 -4.34 7.53
C ASN A 660 -36.95 -5.54 8.31
N GLU A 661 -37.93 -5.34 9.19
CA GLU A 661 -38.64 -6.43 9.88
C GLU A 661 -39.36 -7.41 8.91
N ARG A 662 -39.69 -6.96 7.69
CA ARG A 662 -40.24 -7.81 6.61
C ARG A 662 -39.20 -8.58 5.80
N LEU A 663 -37.96 -8.08 5.74
CA LEU A 663 -36.89 -8.59 4.87
C LEU A 663 -35.79 -9.34 5.64
N ALA A 664 -35.62 -9.06 6.93
CA ALA A 664 -34.65 -9.70 7.79
C ALA A 664 -35.09 -11.12 8.18
N LEU A 665 -34.10 -11.98 8.45
CA LEU A 665 -34.35 -13.33 8.96
C LEU A 665 -35.00 -13.28 10.36
N PRO A 666 -35.98 -14.15 10.67
CA PRO A 666 -36.63 -14.19 11.98
C PRO A 666 -35.64 -14.30 13.15
N PHE A 667 -35.84 -13.49 14.19
CA PHE A 667 -34.96 -13.44 15.36
C PHE A 667 -34.77 -14.81 16.03
N THR A 668 -33.57 -15.36 15.93
CA THR A 668 -33.22 -16.72 16.40
C THR A 668 -33.04 -16.77 17.91
N LYS A 669 -34.14 -16.71 18.66
CA LYS A 669 -34.12 -16.54 20.14
C LYS A 669 -33.21 -17.52 20.89
N TYR A 670 -33.04 -18.75 20.40
CA TYR A 670 -32.23 -19.79 21.07
C TYR A 670 -30.71 -19.50 21.05
N PHE A 671 -30.26 -18.57 20.21
CA PHE A 671 -28.87 -18.09 20.21
C PHE A 671 -28.56 -17.15 21.40
N TYR A 672 -29.59 -16.42 21.87
CA TYR A 672 -29.45 -15.40 22.93
C TYR A 672 -30.04 -15.86 24.28
N PHE A 673 -31.12 -16.65 24.26
CA PHE A 673 -31.86 -17.06 25.46
C PHE A 673 -31.87 -18.59 25.60
N LYS A 674 -31.17 -19.09 26.62
CA LYS A 674 -31.19 -20.52 26.98
C LYS A 674 -32.59 -20.89 27.50
N ARG A 675 -33.16 -21.99 26.97
CA ARG A 675 -34.52 -22.45 27.30
C ARG A 675 -34.71 -22.62 28.82
N GLY A 676 -35.83 -22.12 29.33
CA GLY A 676 -36.21 -22.29 30.76
C GLY A 676 -35.41 -21.41 31.73
N THR A 677 -34.72 -20.38 31.24
CA THR A 677 -34.17 -19.30 32.09
C THR A 677 -35.21 -18.20 32.30
N PRO A 678 -35.13 -17.40 33.38
CA PRO A 678 -36.01 -16.25 33.59
C PRO A 678 -36.06 -15.28 32.38
N ALA A 679 -34.95 -15.15 31.65
CA ALA A 679 -34.87 -14.35 30.44
C ALA A 679 -35.66 -14.94 29.24
N ASP A 680 -35.68 -16.28 29.05
CA ASP A 680 -36.52 -16.92 28.03
C ASP A 680 -38.03 -16.78 28.39
N GLU A 681 -38.39 -16.77 29.68
CA GLU A 681 -39.78 -16.54 30.11
C GLU A 681 -40.23 -15.07 30.02
N ASP A 682 -39.38 -14.11 30.41
CA ASP A 682 -39.66 -12.68 30.16
C ASP A 682 -39.81 -12.39 28.65
N TRP A 683 -38.90 -12.93 27.84
CA TRP A 683 -38.97 -12.82 26.39
C TRP A 683 -40.27 -13.44 25.84
N LYS A 684 -40.67 -14.64 26.31
CA LYS A 684 -41.95 -15.28 25.95
C LYS A 684 -43.18 -14.49 26.38
N ARG A 685 -43.12 -13.70 27.47
CA ARG A 685 -44.19 -12.78 27.86
C ARG A 685 -44.26 -11.59 26.90
N LYS A 686 -43.16 -10.85 26.77
CA LYS A 686 -43.10 -9.61 25.97
C LYS A 686 -43.38 -9.83 24.48
N ILE A 687 -42.95 -10.95 23.90
CA ILE A 687 -43.24 -11.25 22.48
C ILE A 687 -44.74 -11.45 22.21
N ARG A 688 -45.53 -11.91 23.20
CA ARG A 688 -47.00 -12.00 23.09
C ARG A 688 -47.66 -10.62 23.11
N GLU A 689 -47.07 -9.66 23.81
CA GLU A 689 -47.59 -8.29 23.97
C GLU A 689 -47.19 -7.37 22.80
N ARG A 690 -45.94 -7.49 22.31
CA ARG A 690 -45.39 -6.68 21.21
C ARG A 690 -45.63 -7.26 19.81
N GLN A 691 -45.78 -8.58 19.68
CA GLN A 691 -45.80 -9.36 18.43
C GLN A 691 -44.48 -9.37 17.61
N THR A 692 -43.61 -8.36 17.76
CA THR A 692 -42.27 -8.29 17.17
C THR A 692 -41.15 -8.44 18.23
N PRO A 693 -39.98 -9.03 17.88
CA PRO A 693 -38.75 -8.95 18.65
C PRO A 693 -38.24 -7.52 18.90
N ALA A 694 -38.49 -6.60 17.96
CA ALA A 694 -38.11 -5.20 18.06
C ALA A 694 -38.87 -4.48 19.19
N ARG A 695 -38.36 -3.30 19.59
CA ARG A 695 -38.82 -2.59 20.79
C ARG A 695 -39.38 -1.20 20.50
N ASP A 696 -39.12 -0.72 19.29
CA ASP A 696 -39.15 0.68 18.86
C ASP A 696 -39.92 0.90 17.54
N ILE A 697 -40.58 -0.14 17.01
CA ILE A 697 -41.43 -0.10 15.79
C ILE A 697 -42.93 -0.18 16.08
N GLY A 698 -43.32 -0.03 17.35
CA GLY A 698 -44.67 -0.24 17.84
C GLY A 698 -45.10 -1.72 17.79
N LYS A 699 -46.41 -1.96 17.73
CA LYS A 699 -46.96 -3.29 17.44
C LYS A 699 -47.01 -3.50 15.93
N TYR A 700 -46.26 -4.48 15.44
CA TYR A 700 -46.25 -4.86 14.04
C TYR A 700 -45.88 -6.35 13.90
N ASN A 701 -46.37 -7.01 12.85
CA ASN A 701 -46.10 -8.43 12.59
C ASN A 701 -46.01 -8.70 11.07
N ALA A 702 -44.78 -8.78 10.57
CA ALA A 702 -44.44 -9.01 9.17
C ALA A 702 -44.95 -10.33 8.57
N TYR A 703 -45.38 -11.29 9.40
CA TYR A 703 -45.83 -12.62 8.99
C TYR A 703 -47.36 -12.79 9.13
N SER A 704 -48.07 -11.71 9.49
CA SER A 704 -49.52 -11.70 9.62
C SER A 704 -50.24 -11.40 8.29
N LYS A 705 -51.56 -11.64 8.24
CA LYS A 705 -52.40 -11.17 7.11
C LYS A 705 -52.48 -9.64 7.00
N GLU A 706 -52.05 -8.93 8.04
CA GLU A 706 -52.04 -7.46 8.14
C GLU A 706 -50.63 -6.87 7.93
N ALA A 707 -49.66 -7.68 7.49
CA ALA A 707 -48.27 -7.25 7.20
C ALA A 707 -48.13 -6.22 6.07
N TRP A 708 -49.23 -5.90 5.37
CA TRP A 708 -49.31 -4.78 4.42
C TRP A 708 -49.50 -3.42 5.10
N ASN A 709 -49.91 -3.42 6.38
CA ASN A 709 -50.16 -2.23 7.18
C ASN A 709 -48.90 -1.86 8.00
N ASP A 710 -47.78 -1.69 7.31
CA ASP A 710 -46.48 -1.34 7.90
C ASP A 710 -46.22 0.18 7.94
N GLU A 711 -46.91 0.98 7.13
CA GLU A 711 -46.84 2.45 7.21
C GLU A 711 -47.46 3.02 8.51
N LEU A 712 -47.17 4.29 8.79
CA LEU A 712 -47.78 5.06 9.89
C LEU A 712 -48.71 6.14 9.33
N LEU A 713 -49.80 6.40 10.04
CA LEU A 713 -50.65 7.55 9.78
C LEU A 713 -49.96 8.86 10.21
N VAL A 714 -50.28 9.96 9.53
CA VAL A 714 -49.76 11.29 9.86
C VAL A 714 -50.16 11.68 11.28
N GLY A 715 -49.19 12.02 12.12
CA GLY A 715 -49.38 12.32 13.55
C GLY A 715 -49.17 11.14 14.51
N ALA A 716 -48.79 9.95 14.00
CA ALA A 716 -48.40 8.82 14.83
C ALA A 716 -47.15 9.13 15.70
N VAL A 717 -47.25 8.87 17.01
CA VAL A 717 -46.19 9.18 17.99
C VAL A 717 -45.08 8.13 17.99
N GLU A 718 -45.29 6.98 17.37
CA GLU A 718 -44.34 5.88 17.32
C GLU A 718 -43.04 6.24 16.56
N SER A 719 -43.09 7.19 15.63
CA SER A 719 -41.88 7.72 14.96
C SER A 719 -41.08 8.71 15.81
N GLU A 720 -41.62 9.21 16.93
CA GLU A 720 -40.96 10.22 17.75
C GLU A 720 -39.87 9.60 18.66
N PRO A 721 -38.63 10.14 18.67
CA PRO A 721 -37.53 9.62 19.49
C PRO A 721 -37.86 9.52 20.98
N GLU A 722 -38.60 10.49 21.51
CA GLU A 722 -39.05 10.54 22.90
C GLU A 722 -39.93 9.33 23.25
N HIS A 723 -40.82 8.92 22.34
CA HIS A 723 -41.65 7.74 22.51
C HIS A 723 -40.84 6.44 22.40
N GLN A 724 -39.89 6.37 21.46
CA GLN A 724 -39.00 5.21 21.32
C GLN A 724 -38.12 5.02 22.56
N ILE A 725 -37.61 6.11 23.16
CA ILE A 725 -36.87 6.07 24.42
C ILE A 725 -37.77 5.60 25.57
N GLU A 726 -38.99 6.13 25.70
CA GLU A 726 -39.94 5.70 26.74
C GLU A 726 -40.25 4.20 26.67
N MET A 727 -40.48 3.66 25.46
CA MET A 727 -40.77 2.25 25.26
C MET A 727 -39.55 1.35 25.54
N LEU A 728 -38.33 1.81 25.23
CA LEU A 728 -37.09 1.12 25.56
C LEU A 728 -36.83 1.08 27.08
N VAL A 729 -37.05 2.21 27.78
CA VAL A 729 -36.90 2.30 29.24
C VAL A 729 -37.91 1.39 29.93
N ARG A 730 -39.20 1.47 29.56
CA ARG A 730 -40.25 0.59 30.14
C ARG A 730 -40.00 -0.89 29.91
N ASP A 731 -39.48 -1.28 28.74
CA ASP A 731 -39.13 -2.68 28.48
C ASP A 731 -37.96 -3.15 29.35
N ALA A 732 -36.96 -2.29 29.57
CA ALA A 732 -35.85 -2.58 30.46
C ALA A 732 -36.32 -2.67 31.92
N GLU A 733 -37.14 -1.73 32.41
CA GLU A 733 -37.76 -1.77 33.74
C GLU A 733 -38.59 -3.05 33.93
N ALA A 734 -39.41 -3.42 32.93
CA ALA A 734 -40.17 -4.67 32.94
C ALA A 734 -39.30 -5.93 32.86
N THR A 735 -38.04 -5.82 32.38
CA THR A 735 -37.06 -6.91 32.47
C THR A 735 -36.60 -7.06 33.93
N VAL A 736 -36.00 -6.00 34.48
CA VAL A 736 -35.35 -6.00 35.80
C VAL A 736 -36.34 -6.43 36.89
N ASN A 737 -37.53 -5.82 36.91
CA ASN A 737 -38.57 -6.10 37.89
C ASN A 737 -39.18 -7.52 37.78
N ALA A 738 -38.96 -8.23 36.67
CA ALA A 738 -39.40 -9.61 36.50
C ALA A 738 -38.27 -10.65 36.61
N THR A 739 -37.01 -10.21 36.63
CA THR A 739 -35.83 -11.06 36.91
C THR A 739 -35.29 -10.90 38.34
N SER A 740 -35.70 -9.84 39.06
CA SER A 740 -35.42 -9.66 40.49
C SER A 740 -36.00 -10.77 41.34
N GLN A 741 -35.30 -11.13 42.42
CA GLN A 741 -35.81 -12.03 43.46
C GLN A 741 -36.63 -11.30 44.54
N ASP A 742 -36.43 -9.98 44.69
CA ASP A 742 -37.21 -9.13 45.59
C ASP A 742 -38.32 -8.43 44.79
N THR A 743 -39.56 -8.87 44.98
CA THR A 743 -40.75 -8.30 44.34
C THR A 743 -41.36 -7.13 45.11
N SER A 744 -40.78 -6.75 46.27
CA SER A 744 -41.30 -5.66 47.11
C SER A 744 -40.87 -4.26 46.64
N LYS A 745 -39.79 -4.18 45.85
CA LYS A 745 -39.25 -2.93 45.31
C LYS A 745 -39.33 -2.94 43.79
N LYS A 746 -39.81 -1.83 43.22
CA LYS A 746 -39.64 -1.55 41.80
C LYS A 746 -38.29 -0.87 41.59
N GLU A 747 -37.47 -1.43 40.73
CA GLU A 747 -36.26 -0.77 40.25
C GLU A 747 -36.61 0.10 39.05
N GLU A 748 -36.45 1.42 39.20
CA GLU A 748 -36.65 2.42 38.16
C GLU A 748 -35.32 2.66 37.43
N ILE A 749 -35.35 2.71 36.10
CA ILE A 749 -34.11 2.85 35.31
C ILE A 749 -33.80 4.33 35.09
N PRO A 750 -32.55 4.79 35.34
CA PRO A 750 -32.19 6.19 35.19
C PRO A 750 -32.43 6.67 33.76
N ARG A 751 -33.38 7.60 33.63
CA ARG A 751 -33.80 8.18 32.35
C ARG A 751 -32.73 9.13 31.79
N PRO A 752 -32.53 9.20 30.47
CA PRO A 752 -31.59 10.14 29.87
C PRO A 752 -31.89 11.59 30.27
N TYR A 753 -30.84 12.36 30.58
CA TYR A 753 -30.96 13.79 30.89
C TYR A 753 -31.56 14.57 29.70
N PRO A 754 -32.33 15.65 29.96
CA PRO A 754 -32.97 16.43 28.90
C PRO A 754 -31.95 17.09 27.96
N ARG A 755 -32.28 17.12 26.66
CA ARG A 755 -31.46 17.75 25.60
C ARG A 755 -31.35 19.28 25.73
N VAL A 756 -32.24 19.88 26.52
CA VAL A 756 -32.31 21.31 26.86
C VAL A 756 -31.90 21.45 28.33
N THR A 757 -30.85 22.22 28.61
CA THR A 757 -30.29 22.35 29.97
C THR A 757 -30.94 23.50 30.75
N GLU A 758 -30.68 23.60 32.06
CA GLU A 758 -31.02 24.81 32.81
C GLU A 758 -30.38 26.07 32.22
N ALA A 759 -29.19 25.98 31.62
CA ALA A 759 -28.51 27.11 30.99
C ALA A 759 -29.19 27.55 29.69
N ASP A 760 -29.89 26.64 29.00
CA ASP A 760 -30.78 26.99 27.88
C ASP A 760 -32.03 27.70 28.37
N GLN A 761 -32.70 27.17 29.40
CA GLN A 761 -33.92 27.76 29.97
C GLN A 761 -33.67 29.17 30.55
N LYS A 762 -32.50 29.36 31.19
CA LYS A 762 -32.04 30.65 31.74
C LYS A 762 -31.36 31.54 30.69
N ASN A 763 -31.15 31.02 29.47
CA ASN A 763 -30.34 31.60 28.39
C ASN A 763 -29.01 32.20 28.87
N ASP A 764 -28.26 31.45 29.68
CA ASP A 764 -26.99 31.90 30.24
C ASP A 764 -25.89 31.92 29.18
N LEU A 765 -25.63 33.11 28.65
CA LEU A 765 -24.61 33.36 27.63
C LEU A 765 -23.17 33.17 28.13
N LYS A 766 -22.94 32.89 29.42
CA LYS A 766 -21.62 32.54 29.97
C LYS A 766 -21.45 31.03 30.17
N SER A 767 -22.53 30.25 30.22
CA SER A 767 -22.45 28.81 30.43
C SER A 767 -22.06 28.05 29.15
N LEU A 768 -21.04 27.20 29.26
CA LEU A 768 -20.64 26.26 28.22
C LEU A 768 -21.63 25.10 28.03
N ASN A 769 -22.56 24.90 28.97
CA ASN A 769 -23.58 23.85 28.91
C ASN A 769 -24.85 24.28 28.15
N ARG A 770 -24.98 25.56 27.78
CA ARG A 770 -26.05 26.05 26.91
C ARG A 770 -25.87 25.52 25.47
N ALA A 771 -26.95 25.27 24.75
CA ALA A 771 -26.99 24.92 23.33
C ALA A 771 -26.04 23.77 22.94
N LEU A 772 -26.17 22.63 23.63
CA LEU A 772 -25.31 21.45 23.43
C LEU A 772 -25.27 20.91 21.98
N GLN A 773 -26.27 21.22 21.15
CA GLN A 773 -26.32 20.83 19.73
C GLN A 773 -25.47 21.70 18.78
N ARG A 774 -24.91 22.82 19.26
CA ARG A 774 -24.24 23.84 18.43
C ARG A 774 -22.82 24.11 18.91
N THR A 775 -21.91 24.44 18.00
CA THR A 775 -20.65 25.07 18.39
C THR A 775 -20.91 26.45 19.01
N LEU A 776 -20.45 26.64 20.24
CA LEU A 776 -20.33 27.97 20.85
C LEU A 776 -18.91 28.52 20.65
N TYR A 777 -18.80 29.82 20.39
CA TYR A 777 -17.54 30.54 20.26
C TYR A 777 -17.39 31.57 21.36
N LEU A 778 -16.16 31.72 21.89
CA LEU A 778 -15.84 32.74 22.87
C LEU A 778 -15.69 34.11 22.20
N LEU A 779 -16.53 35.07 22.58
CA LEU A 779 -16.32 36.49 22.29
C LEU A 779 -16.06 37.27 23.58
N VAL A 780 -15.27 38.32 23.44
CA VAL A 780 -14.87 39.23 24.51
C VAL A 780 -15.21 40.67 24.14
N GLN A 781 -15.56 41.47 25.14
CA GLN A 781 -15.91 42.89 24.99
C GLN A 781 -14.72 43.79 25.33
N THR A 782 -14.37 44.71 24.43
CA THR A 782 -13.31 45.71 24.68
C THR A 782 -13.81 46.86 25.56
N LYS A 783 -12.89 47.69 26.06
CA LYS A 783 -13.23 48.88 26.88
C LYS A 783 -14.10 49.91 26.15
N GLU A 784 -14.07 49.94 24.83
CA GLU A 784 -14.94 50.78 23.98
C GLU A 784 -16.32 50.12 23.70
N GLY A 785 -16.60 48.96 24.31
CA GLY A 785 -17.89 48.27 24.25
C GLY A 785 -18.07 47.31 23.06
N PHE A 786 -17.10 47.21 22.14
CA PHE A 786 -17.20 46.35 20.96
C PHE A 786 -16.95 44.87 21.28
N TRP A 787 -17.75 43.99 20.69
CA TRP A 787 -17.56 42.53 20.76
C TRP A 787 -16.66 42.05 19.62
N LYS A 788 -15.68 41.22 19.96
CA LYS A 788 -14.76 40.58 19.01
C LYS A 788 -14.29 39.22 19.53
N LEU A 789 -13.59 38.47 18.67
CA LEU A 789 -12.79 37.33 19.12
C LEU A 789 -11.52 37.82 19.86
N PRO A 790 -10.97 37.08 20.84
CA PRO A 790 -9.70 37.39 21.49
C PRO A 790 -8.58 37.63 20.47
N SER A 791 -7.79 38.70 20.65
CA SER A 791 -6.75 39.08 19.68
C SER A 791 -5.69 40.04 20.26
N SER A 792 -4.41 39.70 20.18
CA SER A 792 -3.29 40.58 20.57
C SER A 792 -2.29 40.81 19.42
N PRO A 793 -1.41 41.83 19.49
CA PRO A 793 -0.28 41.99 18.57
C PRO A 793 0.70 40.83 18.64
N VAL A 794 1.30 40.49 17.49
CA VAL A 794 2.39 39.51 17.42
C VAL A 794 3.70 40.19 17.80
N GLU A 795 4.40 39.62 18.78
CA GLU A 795 5.68 40.11 19.29
C GLU A 795 6.87 39.59 18.45
N THR A 796 8.03 40.27 18.55
CA THR A 796 9.23 39.88 17.77
C THR A 796 9.82 38.56 18.25
N GLY A 797 9.66 37.51 17.43
CA GLY A 797 10.27 36.20 17.62
C GLY A 797 9.28 35.06 17.87
N GLU A 798 8.02 35.35 18.19
CA GLU A 798 6.97 34.34 18.32
C GLU A 798 6.30 33.98 16.99
N THR A 799 5.71 32.79 16.93
CA THR A 799 4.89 32.35 15.78
C THR A 799 3.43 32.72 16.00
N LEU A 800 2.62 32.81 14.92
CA LEU A 800 1.17 33.05 15.01
C LEU A 800 0.43 32.10 15.96
N ARG A 801 0.94 30.87 16.15
CA ARG A 801 0.38 29.91 17.09
C ARG A 801 0.72 30.26 18.55
N LEU A 802 1.99 30.50 18.86
CA LEU A 802 2.43 30.89 20.21
C LEU A 802 1.77 32.22 20.63
N ALA A 803 1.71 33.17 19.70
CA ALA A 803 0.99 34.43 19.85
C ALA A 803 -0.50 34.21 20.17
N ALA A 804 -1.15 33.24 19.55
CA ALA A 804 -2.55 32.89 19.80
C ALA A 804 -2.75 32.16 21.15
N GLU A 805 -1.81 31.30 21.55
CA GLU A 805 -1.82 30.61 22.86
C GLU A 805 -1.68 31.66 23.98
N ARG A 806 -0.65 32.51 23.91
CA ARG A 806 -0.44 33.68 24.78
C ARG A 806 -1.62 34.65 24.78
N THR A 807 -2.22 34.93 23.61
CA THR A 807 -3.42 35.78 23.49
C THR A 807 -4.56 35.25 24.34
N LEU A 808 -4.75 33.93 24.38
CA LEU A 808 -5.87 33.31 25.08
C LEU A 808 -5.68 33.39 26.59
N GLU A 809 -4.49 33.04 27.08
CA GLU A 809 -4.13 33.14 28.52
C GLU A 809 -4.30 34.58 29.04
N GLN A 810 -3.79 35.58 28.29
CA GLN A 810 -3.87 37.00 28.65
C GLN A 810 -5.29 37.62 28.58
N SER A 811 -6.25 36.95 27.95
CA SER A 811 -7.60 37.48 27.72
C SER A 811 -8.70 36.74 28.48
N ALA A 812 -8.54 35.42 28.67
CA ALA A 812 -9.54 34.52 29.22
C ALA A 812 -8.98 33.51 30.25
N GLY A 813 -7.72 33.70 30.66
CA GLY A 813 -7.09 32.92 31.73
C GLY A 813 -6.64 31.51 31.33
N VAL A 814 -5.91 30.87 32.24
CA VAL A 814 -5.36 29.51 32.09
C VAL A 814 -6.33 28.40 32.48
N ASN A 815 -7.48 28.73 33.08
CA ASN A 815 -8.46 27.78 33.62
C ASN A 815 -9.37 27.16 32.52
N MET A 816 -8.84 26.98 31.31
CA MET A 816 -9.48 26.32 30.19
C MET A 816 -8.53 25.27 29.61
N ASN A 817 -8.95 24.00 29.60
CA ASN A 817 -8.25 22.96 28.86
C ASN A 817 -8.56 23.15 27.36
N THR A 818 -7.62 23.74 26.63
CA THR A 818 -7.78 24.09 25.21
C THR A 818 -6.71 23.47 24.31
N TRP A 819 -7.06 23.28 23.04
CA TRP A 819 -6.20 22.67 22.04
C TRP A 819 -6.23 23.47 20.73
N MET A 820 -5.08 24.03 20.35
CA MET A 820 -4.86 24.63 19.03
C MET A 820 -4.84 23.55 17.95
N VAL A 821 -5.75 23.65 16.99
CA VAL A 821 -6.01 22.60 15.98
C VAL A 821 -4.87 22.47 14.95
N GLY A 822 -4.02 23.50 14.79
CA GLY A 822 -2.87 23.46 13.90
C GLY A 822 -2.14 24.79 13.76
N TYR A 823 -1.17 24.84 12.85
CA TYR A 823 -0.28 25.99 12.62
C TYR A 823 -0.78 26.98 11.55
N HIS A 824 -1.92 26.70 10.91
CA HIS A 824 -2.50 27.56 9.87
C HIS A 824 -3.68 28.38 10.40
N PRO A 825 -3.78 29.70 10.08
CA PRO A 825 -4.96 30.48 10.40
C PRO A 825 -6.16 30.06 9.52
N VAL A 826 -7.35 29.95 10.13
CA VAL A 826 -8.59 29.54 9.45
C VAL A 826 -9.39 30.71 8.86
N GLY A 827 -8.93 31.94 9.11
CA GLY A 827 -9.51 33.16 8.58
C GLY A 827 -8.62 34.35 8.92
N HIS A 828 -8.95 35.51 8.36
CA HIS A 828 -8.27 36.76 8.68
C HIS A 828 -9.23 37.95 8.59
N HIS A 829 -8.87 39.05 9.22
CA HIS A 829 -9.56 40.33 9.10
C HIS A 829 -8.52 41.45 8.94
N VAL A 830 -8.74 42.31 7.94
CA VAL A 830 -7.94 43.51 7.68
C VAL A 830 -8.77 44.73 8.07
N TYR A 831 -8.19 45.64 8.85
CA TYR A 831 -8.80 46.91 9.20
C TYR A 831 -7.83 48.06 8.92
N ASN A 832 -8.13 48.85 7.89
CA ASN A 832 -7.31 50.00 7.50
C ASN A 832 -7.73 51.22 8.32
N PHE A 833 -6.77 51.96 8.87
CA PHE A 833 -7.04 53.20 9.58
C PHE A 833 -7.35 54.32 8.58
N ARG A 834 -8.31 55.21 8.90
CA ARG A 834 -8.64 56.39 8.07
C ARG A 834 -7.48 57.38 7.97
N HIS A 835 -6.62 57.43 8.98
CA HIS A 835 -5.37 58.17 9.01
C HIS A 835 -4.29 57.25 9.61
N PRO A 836 -3.06 57.21 9.09
CA PRO A 836 -1.99 56.39 9.67
C PRO A 836 -1.73 56.78 11.12
N LYS A 837 -1.57 55.77 12.00
CA LYS A 837 -1.15 55.98 13.38
C LYS A 837 0.38 55.87 13.45
N THR A 838 1.05 56.89 13.94
CA THR A 838 2.47 56.81 14.29
C THR A 838 2.62 56.07 15.61
N ASP A 839 3.43 55.02 15.66
CA ASP A 839 3.83 54.37 16.91
C ASP A 839 4.80 55.29 17.69
N PRO A 840 4.49 55.68 18.95
CA PRO A 840 5.37 56.53 19.75
C PRO A 840 6.70 55.87 20.13
N ALA A 841 6.83 54.54 20.08
CA ALA A 841 8.08 53.85 20.42
C ALA A 841 9.07 53.75 19.25
N THR A 842 8.58 53.62 18.00
CA THR A 842 9.43 53.45 16.81
C THR A 842 9.37 54.59 15.79
N GLY A 843 8.45 55.54 15.96
CA GLY A 843 8.20 56.62 14.99
C GLY A 843 7.59 56.16 13.67
N GLN A 844 7.18 54.89 13.55
CA GLN A 844 6.74 54.29 12.30
C GLN A 844 5.24 54.50 12.05
N GLN A 845 4.87 54.89 10.83
CA GLN A 845 3.47 55.03 10.41
C GLN A 845 2.83 53.66 10.10
N CYS A 846 1.85 53.29 10.91
CA CYS A 846 1.00 52.12 10.70
C CYS A 846 -0.30 52.52 9.99
N PHE A 847 -0.58 51.89 8.85
CA PHE A 847 -1.74 52.16 7.99
C PHE A 847 -2.97 51.32 8.35
N GLY A 848 -2.81 50.28 9.18
CA GLY A 848 -3.92 49.43 9.62
C GLY A 848 -3.46 48.22 10.43
N GLU A 849 -4.40 47.30 10.65
CA GLU A 849 -4.22 46.05 11.40
C GLU A 849 -4.58 44.84 10.52
N LYS A 850 -3.86 43.73 10.72
CA LYS A 850 -4.12 42.44 10.06
C LYS A 850 -4.17 41.34 11.11
N THR A 851 -5.38 40.92 11.47
CA THR A 851 -5.62 39.86 12.45
C THR A 851 -5.77 38.51 11.74
N PHE A 852 -4.90 37.55 12.08
CA PHE A 852 -4.97 36.17 11.58
C PHE A 852 -5.55 35.27 12.67
N PHE A 853 -6.60 34.52 12.34
CA PHE A 853 -7.39 33.77 13.33
C PHE A 853 -6.98 32.29 13.38
N MET A 854 -6.38 31.87 14.49
CA MET A 854 -6.03 30.48 14.79
C MET A 854 -7.23 29.75 15.39
N LYS A 855 -7.49 28.50 14.96
CA LYS A 855 -8.61 27.70 15.47
C LYS A 855 -8.22 26.93 16.72
N SER A 856 -8.98 27.11 17.79
CA SER A 856 -8.80 26.40 19.06
C SER A 856 -10.10 25.70 19.47
N ARG A 857 -9.98 24.58 20.19
CA ARG A 857 -11.10 23.90 20.85
C ARG A 857 -10.96 23.99 22.36
N ILE A 858 -12.07 24.15 23.07
CA ILE A 858 -12.14 23.93 24.52
C ILE A 858 -12.70 22.53 24.79
N MET A 859 -12.08 21.81 25.73
CA MET A 859 -12.52 20.48 26.18
C MET A 859 -13.09 20.52 27.59
N ALA A 860 -12.57 21.38 28.46
CA ALA A 860 -13.04 21.58 29.84
C ALA A 860 -12.60 22.96 30.37
N GLY A 861 -13.14 23.36 31.53
CA GLY A 861 -12.83 24.64 32.17
C GLY A 861 -13.75 25.78 31.70
N GLN A 862 -13.38 27.03 32.00
CA GLN A 862 -14.18 28.22 31.72
C GLN A 862 -13.28 29.45 31.56
N ALA A 863 -13.70 30.41 30.73
CA ALA A 863 -13.02 31.68 30.57
C ALA A 863 -13.12 32.53 31.85
N ASP A 864 -11.99 33.05 32.32
CA ASP A 864 -11.90 34.00 33.43
C ASP A 864 -11.22 35.29 32.97
N LEU A 865 -11.85 36.43 33.30
CA LEU A 865 -11.36 37.77 32.98
C LEU A 865 -10.73 38.47 34.20
N SER A 866 -10.72 37.84 35.38
CA SER A 866 -10.25 38.43 36.65
C SER A 866 -8.84 39.03 36.59
N ALA A 867 -7.92 38.35 35.88
CA ALA A 867 -6.51 38.72 35.74
C ALA A 867 -6.14 39.16 34.30
N ASN A 868 -7.10 39.64 33.51
CA ASN A 868 -6.86 39.89 32.08
C ASN A 868 -5.95 41.12 31.84
N VAL A 869 -4.97 40.96 30.95
CA VAL A 869 -4.01 42.02 30.57
C VAL A 869 -4.62 42.94 29.50
N GLN A 870 -5.53 42.41 28.68
CA GLN A 870 -6.09 43.08 27.50
C GLN A 870 -7.23 44.08 27.82
N ASN A 871 -7.49 44.37 29.10
CA ASN A 871 -8.49 45.34 29.56
C ASN A 871 -9.92 45.05 29.05
N LEU A 872 -10.30 43.78 29.02
CA LEU A 872 -11.59 43.28 28.57
C LEU A 872 -12.64 43.37 29.70
N GLN A 873 -13.88 43.72 29.35
CA GLN A 873 -14.96 43.98 30.32
C GLN A 873 -15.86 42.77 30.59
N ASP A 874 -16.21 42.03 29.54
CA ASP A 874 -17.17 40.93 29.60
C ASP A 874 -16.84 39.85 28.56
N PHE A 875 -17.37 38.63 28.74
CA PHE A 875 -17.21 37.51 27.81
C PHE A 875 -18.52 36.75 27.63
N LYS A 876 -18.73 36.17 26.44
CA LYS A 876 -19.92 35.38 26.09
C LYS A 876 -19.58 34.21 25.17
N TRP A 877 -20.28 33.10 25.36
CA TRP A 877 -20.24 31.90 24.52
C TRP A 877 -21.47 31.86 23.61
N LEU A 878 -21.26 32.11 22.32
CA LEU A 878 -22.33 32.39 21.35
C LEU A 878 -22.29 31.46 20.14
N ALA A 879 -23.46 31.05 19.65
CA ALA A 879 -23.60 30.29 18.40
C ALA A 879 -23.44 31.21 17.18
N LYS A 880 -23.10 30.65 16.00
CA LYS A 880 -22.80 31.40 14.77
C LYS A 880 -23.87 32.44 14.42
N GLU A 881 -25.14 32.08 14.57
CA GLU A 881 -26.30 32.92 14.29
C GLU A 881 -26.43 34.09 15.30
N GLU A 882 -26.07 33.87 16.56
CA GLU A 882 -26.13 34.88 17.62
C GLU A 882 -25.05 35.95 17.45
N ILE A 883 -23.83 35.54 17.05
CA ILE A 883 -22.65 36.42 16.89
C ILE A 883 -22.94 37.60 15.95
N SER A 884 -23.77 37.38 14.93
CA SER A 884 -24.22 38.41 13.98
C SER A 884 -24.89 39.64 14.62
N LYS A 885 -25.42 39.49 15.84
CA LYS A 885 -26.14 40.54 16.60
C LYS A 885 -25.21 41.37 17.50
N PHE A 886 -23.98 40.90 17.76
CA PHE A 886 -23.05 41.52 18.71
C PHE A 886 -21.84 42.18 18.05
N VAL A 887 -21.36 41.64 16.92
CA VAL A 887 -20.18 42.16 16.21
C VAL A 887 -20.59 43.07 15.04
N LEU A 888 -19.70 43.99 14.64
CA LEU A 888 -19.95 44.89 13.52
C LEU A 888 -20.19 44.10 12.20
N PRO A 889 -21.14 44.49 11.33
CA PRO A 889 -21.48 43.73 10.12
C PRO A 889 -20.28 43.45 9.19
N HIS A 890 -19.35 44.40 9.05
CA HIS A 890 -18.14 44.18 8.27
C HIS A 890 -17.19 43.17 8.94
N TYR A 891 -17.05 43.18 10.26
CA TYR A 891 -16.30 42.16 10.99
C TYR A 891 -16.95 40.78 10.81
N TYR A 892 -18.27 40.68 10.99
CA TYR A 892 -19.04 39.45 10.73
C TYR A 892 -18.83 38.93 9.31
N SER A 893 -18.83 39.81 8.30
CA SER A 893 -18.66 39.43 6.89
C SER A 893 -17.32 38.73 6.60
N ASN A 894 -16.26 39.08 7.34
CA ASN A 894 -14.95 38.44 7.26
C ASN A 894 -14.90 37.12 8.04
N ILE A 895 -15.51 37.05 9.24
CA ILE A 895 -15.40 35.87 10.11
C ILE A 895 -16.44 34.77 9.84
N LYS A 896 -17.62 35.08 9.27
CA LYS A 896 -18.76 34.14 9.16
C LYS A 896 -18.44 32.80 8.47
N ASN A 897 -17.43 32.78 7.59
CA ASN A 897 -17.03 31.59 6.83
C ASN A 897 -16.10 30.65 7.63
N MET A 898 -15.42 31.13 8.67
CA MET A 898 -14.59 30.29 9.55
C MET A 898 -15.38 29.68 10.73
N LEU A 899 -16.67 30.02 10.83
CA LEU A 899 -17.61 29.53 11.83
C LEU A 899 -18.49 28.41 11.24
N ALA A 900 -18.44 27.23 11.86
CA ALA A 900 -19.40 26.15 11.64
C ALA A 900 -20.78 26.48 12.23
N GLU A 901 -21.84 25.96 11.61
CA GLU A 901 -23.25 26.11 12.02
C GLU A 901 -23.67 25.13 13.11
N ARG A 902 -23.05 23.95 13.12
CA ARG A 902 -23.08 22.99 14.22
C ARG A 902 -21.65 22.68 14.56
#